data_AF-A0A552PMX1-F1
#
_entry.id   AF-A0A552PMX1-F1
#
_cell.length_a   1.000
_cell.length_b   1.000
_cell.length_c   1.000
_cell.angle_alpha   90.00
_cell.angle_beta   90.00
_cell.angle_gamma   90.00
#
_symmetry.space_group_name_H-M   'P 1'
#
loop_
_entity.id
_entity.type
_entity.pdbx_description
1 polymer ?
#
loop_
_entity_poly.entity_id
_entity_poly.type
_entity_poly.pdbx_seq_one_letter_code
_entity_poly.pdbx_strand_id
1 'polypeptide(L)'
;MNEQRAQAYVNLIQQLLTCADDEELNNILQANQELIDHQFLQVMENYATGLEQQGNNNPVAWLRNMAQQLGQYLNPQAYSTQPSNQLPQSVYVLLYNSGTDNEGIHTISHQGRHTILMFESSSDATNFARQLREHNFPVPSVESILMEEIIAFCKEVSYDWEVVPEGANKIPPVESIKAENTHQEYFIFLMKTLEKVYENPDPKYIYRFFEHNLDKLDENLIIVIDNWVKNQLVSVETEQAMYIAGNIFTLIIFSTLIQQFSLGNIATNLEIAIAGYQVVLTGFNFDDFPEVWADTQDNLGSAYQNRIRGDIAENLELSINAYTEALKVRTFDKFPKDWADTQNNLANTYSQRIRGDRAENLELAIAAYIEALKVRTFDKFPEDWATTQHNLALAYAKRIRGNKAENSELAIATCSEALKVRTIDRIPQGWANTKNTLANAYADRIKGDKAENLELAIKFYNEVLQVRTYDKFPKDWAGTKVDLANAYADRIRGNKEENLEKSISSLQEALRVYTRDAFPYQWAITQNNLGTIYGDRIRGKRADNLKLAISAYNLSLEVRTPTAFPINCLITGRNLGDTANLIEDWETAIKGYNLAIEAVENTRLEALNPQRQQEILSEAMDVYHGIVQSYLNLNQKDRALEYVERSKTRYLVQLLTDRDIYPKGDIPPTIKTELDRLRRAIIGEEQQLAIQEQTRNRGVTLTLDEQKQPILNDYTHLNHLKQELNQFIASEIAEIDKTFSLTQKVELIPFQDILSLTDTETCLLQWYITGEKILAFVVSADGNINLWESSEDDRNRLTDLINNYLQLYYSQNGHQEWINQLANLLQDFSDNLHINDILTLIPNTCKRLIIIPYLFLHILPLHALPINQNQILQDKYDVQYAPSCQLFKITQQRQLNDLNSLFAIQNPQNNLLFTDLEVEIIKNLFVQSDILAQQNATEIAIKTHQNFPLANCIHFSCHGTFNPNKPLESALILTKEKTDQEDGYLRLGEIFELNFKNCRLVMLSACETGLIDLNSISDEYIGLPSGFLFAGSPSVVSSLWKVNDLSTAFLLIKFYETLPKNPQKGEIAVSLKNAQKWLQTLTLDQFEQELERFQLQLDKIINQLGGGKRPIFNESLKQIRQRQPYPFKNPYYWAGFIATGF
;
A
#
# COMPACT_ATOMS: atom_id res chain seq x y z
N MET A 1 78.48 -29.99 4.04
CA MET A 1 78.27 -29.94 2.59
C MET A 1 79.64 -29.83 1.92
N ASN A 2 79.88 -30.54 0.81
CA ASN A 2 81.12 -30.40 0.02
C ASN A 2 81.13 -29.00 -0.60
N GLU A 3 82.17 -28.19 -0.39
CA GLU A 3 82.23 -26.78 -0.85
C GLU A 3 81.97 -26.65 -2.36
N GLN A 4 82.39 -27.63 -3.16
CA GLN A 4 82.10 -27.66 -4.59
C GLN A 4 80.61 -27.83 -4.93
N ARG A 5 79.85 -28.60 -4.14
CA ARG A 5 78.41 -28.84 -4.37
C ARG A 5 77.56 -27.66 -3.89
N ALA A 6 77.98 -27.02 -2.80
CA ALA A 6 77.39 -25.78 -2.31
C ALA A 6 77.44 -24.66 -3.35
N GLN A 7 78.61 -24.48 -3.99
CA GLN A 7 78.80 -23.46 -5.02
C GLN A 7 78.00 -23.79 -6.29
N ALA A 8 77.87 -25.07 -6.65
CA ALA A 8 77.05 -25.50 -7.77
C ALA A 8 75.56 -25.16 -7.55
N TYR A 9 75.04 -25.35 -6.33
CA TYR A 9 73.67 -24.95 -5.98
C TYR A 9 73.45 -23.44 -6.06
N VAL A 10 74.39 -22.64 -5.55
CA VAL A 10 74.28 -21.17 -5.63
C VAL A 10 74.33 -20.68 -7.08
N ASN A 11 75.20 -21.26 -7.92
CA ASN A 11 75.25 -20.93 -9.34
C ASN A 11 73.96 -21.31 -10.08
N LEU A 12 73.36 -22.45 -9.76
CA LEU A 12 72.08 -22.87 -10.32
C LEU A 12 70.96 -21.90 -9.91
N ILE A 13 70.92 -21.46 -8.65
CA ILE A 13 69.96 -20.45 -8.18
C ILE A 13 70.12 -19.14 -8.96
N GLN A 14 71.34 -18.70 -9.20
CA GLN A 14 71.59 -17.48 -9.98
C GLN A 14 71.15 -17.61 -11.44
N GLN A 15 71.35 -18.77 -12.08
CA GLN A 15 70.85 -19.04 -13.43
C GLN A 15 69.32 -19.02 -13.50
N LEU A 16 68.65 -19.64 -12.51
CA LEU A 16 67.19 -19.66 -12.41
C LEU A 16 66.59 -18.26 -12.18
N LEU A 17 67.28 -17.38 -11.44
CA LEU A 17 66.85 -16.00 -11.22
C LEU A 17 67.00 -15.09 -12.44
N THR A 18 67.79 -15.49 -13.44
CA THR A 18 68.08 -14.69 -14.64
C THR A 18 67.43 -15.24 -15.91
N CYS A 19 66.60 -16.29 -15.84
CA CYS A 19 65.93 -16.85 -17.01
C CYS A 19 64.89 -15.88 -17.59
N ALA A 20 64.80 -15.81 -18.92
CA ALA A 20 63.91 -14.84 -19.60
C ALA A 20 62.49 -15.37 -19.87
N ASP A 21 62.32 -16.69 -19.95
CA ASP A 21 61.05 -17.37 -20.24
C ASP A 21 60.98 -18.83 -19.73
N ASP A 22 59.78 -19.42 -19.81
CA ASP A 22 59.48 -20.77 -19.29
C ASP A 22 60.15 -21.90 -20.08
N GLU A 23 60.55 -21.67 -21.34
CA GLU A 23 61.25 -22.68 -22.15
C GLU A 23 62.73 -22.77 -21.72
N GLU A 24 63.36 -21.63 -21.47
CA GLU A 24 64.71 -21.55 -20.90
C GLU A 24 64.78 -22.13 -19.48
N LEU A 25 63.77 -21.85 -18.65
CA LEU A 25 63.65 -22.40 -17.29
C LEU A 25 63.65 -23.94 -17.28
N ASN A 26 62.83 -24.56 -18.14
CA ASN A 26 62.73 -26.02 -18.23
C ASN A 26 64.04 -26.64 -18.73
N ASN A 27 64.73 -26.01 -19.68
CA ASN A 27 66.03 -26.48 -20.17
C ASN A 27 67.11 -26.41 -19.08
N ILE A 28 67.14 -25.35 -18.27
CA ILE A 28 68.08 -25.20 -17.14
C ILE A 28 67.82 -26.28 -16.08
N LEU A 29 66.55 -26.52 -15.71
CA LEU A 29 66.19 -27.54 -14.72
C LEU A 29 66.48 -28.95 -15.23
N GLN A 30 66.23 -29.23 -16.51
CA GLN A 30 66.51 -30.52 -17.12
C GLN A 30 68.02 -30.81 -17.22
N ALA A 31 68.84 -29.80 -17.55
CA ALA A 31 70.29 -29.92 -17.61
C ALA A 31 70.96 -30.10 -16.24
N ASN A 32 70.28 -29.75 -15.15
CA ASN A 32 70.80 -29.79 -13.78
C ASN A 32 70.04 -30.74 -12.85
N GLN A 33 69.31 -31.74 -13.38
CA GLN A 33 68.48 -32.66 -12.60
C GLN A 33 69.21 -33.35 -11.44
N GLU A 34 70.49 -33.68 -11.60
CA GLU A 34 71.31 -34.32 -10.55
C GLU A 34 71.58 -33.41 -9.33
N LEU A 35 71.36 -32.11 -9.48
CA LEU A 35 71.46 -31.11 -8.41
C LEU A 35 70.10 -30.83 -7.76
N ILE A 36 68.98 -31.26 -8.33
CA ILE A 36 67.64 -30.99 -7.79
C ILE A 36 67.29 -32.07 -6.76
N ASP A 37 67.76 -31.88 -5.53
CA ASP A 37 67.51 -32.75 -4.39
C ASP A 37 67.03 -31.95 -3.17
N HIS A 38 66.67 -32.64 -2.08
CA HIS A 38 66.20 -31.97 -0.85
C HIS A 38 67.22 -30.99 -0.25
N GLN A 39 68.53 -31.18 -0.50
CA GLN A 39 69.55 -30.24 -0.03
C GLN A 39 69.57 -28.96 -0.87
N PHE A 40 69.34 -29.06 -2.18
CA PHE A 40 69.18 -27.89 -3.05
C PHE A 40 67.99 -27.01 -2.63
N LEU A 41 66.83 -27.60 -2.31
CA LEU A 41 65.67 -26.85 -1.80
C LEU A 41 65.99 -26.07 -0.52
N GLN A 42 66.79 -26.67 0.37
CA GLN A 42 67.21 -26.02 1.60
C GLN A 42 68.21 -24.88 1.36
N VAL A 43 69.07 -25.00 0.33
CA VAL A 43 69.96 -23.91 -0.11
C VAL A 43 69.18 -22.79 -0.80
N MET A 44 68.13 -23.10 -1.57
CA MET A 44 67.20 -22.10 -2.14
C MET A 44 66.52 -21.27 -1.05
N GLU A 45 66.01 -21.91 0.01
CA GLU A 45 65.35 -21.22 1.13
C GLU A 45 66.33 -20.31 1.90
N ASN A 46 67.54 -20.80 2.15
CA ASN A 46 68.58 -20.01 2.81
C ASN A 46 69.05 -18.82 1.93
N TYR A 47 69.13 -19.00 0.61
CA TYR A 47 69.48 -17.93 -0.33
C TYR A 47 68.38 -16.87 -0.42
N ALA A 48 67.10 -17.29 -0.45
CA ALA A 48 65.94 -16.40 -0.41
C ALA A 48 65.91 -15.59 0.91
N THR A 49 66.19 -16.22 2.04
CA THR A 49 66.27 -15.55 3.35
C THR A 49 67.41 -14.51 3.41
N GLY A 50 68.55 -14.79 2.75
CA GLY A 50 69.64 -13.83 2.62
C GLY A 50 69.31 -12.60 1.76
N LEU A 51 68.54 -12.79 0.67
CA LEU A 51 68.05 -11.70 -0.19
C LEU A 51 67.00 -10.83 0.52
N GLU A 52 66.14 -11.45 1.33
CA GLU A 52 65.11 -10.77 2.13
C GLU A 52 65.74 -9.82 3.17
N GLN A 53 66.83 -10.24 3.81
CA GLN A 53 67.58 -9.38 4.74
C GLN A 53 68.32 -8.21 4.05
N GLN A 54 68.53 -8.28 2.74
CA GLN A 54 69.12 -7.20 1.93
C GLN A 54 68.07 -6.28 1.27
N GLY A 55 66.78 -6.52 1.51
CA GLY A 55 65.67 -5.66 1.05
C GLY A 55 65.23 -5.89 -0.40
N ASN A 56 65.56 -7.02 -1.01
CA ASN A 56 65.14 -7.35 -2.38
C ASN A 56 64.02 -8.40 -2.38
N ASN A 57 62.75 -7.96 -2.41
CA ASN A 57 61.59 -8.82 -2.11
C ASN A 57 61.00 -9.58 -3.31
N ASN A 58 61.18 -9.13 -4.55
CA ASN A 58 60.63 -9.81 -5.73
C ASN A 58 61.24 -11.20 -6.02
N PRO A 59 62.55 -11.43 -5.90
CA PRO A 59 63.14 -12.76 -6.14
C PRO A 59 62.82 -13.77 -5.02
N VAL A 60 62.44 -13.30 -3.82
CA VAL A 60 62.23 -14.14 -2.62
C VAL A 60 60.95 -14.97 -2.75
N ALA A 61 59.84 -14.34 -3.15
CA ALA A 61 58.57 -15.03 -3.33
C ALA A 61 58.66 -16.07 -4.45
N TRP A 62 59.35 -15.74 -5.54
CA TRP A 62 59.57 -16.64 -6.67
C TRP A 62 60.42 -17.85 -6.30
N LEU A 63 61.55 -17.66 -5.60
CA LEU A 63 62.41 -18.77 -5.14
C LEU A 63 61.70 -19.71 -4.17
N ARG A 64 60.90 -19.17 -3.24
CA ARG A 64 60.13 -19.98 -2.28
C ARG A 64 59.04 -20.78 -2.99
N ASN A 65 58.33 -20.19 -3.94
CA ASN A 65 57.32 -20.89 -4.74
C ASN A 65 57.95 -22.00 -5.60
N MET A 66 59.07 -21.70 -6.27
CA MET A 66 59.81 -22.68 -7.07
C MET A 66 60.35 -23.84 -6.22
N ALA A 67 60.89 -23.55 -5.03
CA ALA A 67 61.33 -24.59 -4.10
C ALA A 67 60.17 -25.49 -3.62
N GLN A 68 58.97 -24.91 -3.45
CA GLN A 68 57.77 -25.65 -3.10
C GLN A 68 57.30 -26.56 -4.24
N GLN A 69 57.30 -26.08 -5.49
CA GLN A 69 56.95 -26.88 -6.67
C GLN A 69 57.92 -28.04 -6.90
N LEU A 70 59.23 -27.79 -6.79
CA LEU A 70 60.26 -28.83 -6.88
C LEU A 70 60.17 -29.81 -5.70
N GLY A 71 59.76 -29.36 -4.52
CA GLY A 71 59.50 -30.23 -3.36
C GLY A 71 58.33 -31.20 -3.57
N GLN A 72 57.27 -30.77 -4.27
CA GLN A 72 56.14 -31.63 -4.65
C GLN A 72 56.55 -32.69 -5.67
N TYR A 73 57.43 -32.34 -6.62
CA TYR A 73 57.99 -33.27 -7.59
C TYR A 73 58.82 -34.40 -6.93
N LEU A 74 59.48 -34.11 -5.81
CA LEU A 74 60.35 -35.08 -5.11
C LEU A 74 59.59 -36.07 -4.20
N ASN A 75 58.29 -35.88 -3.90
CA ASN A 75 57.56 -36.79 -3.00
C ASN A 75 56.06 -37.02 -3.34
N PRO A 76 55.74 -37.89 -4.32
CA PRO A 76 54.39 -37.99 -4.89
C PRO A 76 53.36 -38.88 -4.13
N GLN A 77 53.70 -39.50 -2.99
CA GLN A 77 52.88 -40.60 -2.41
C GLN A 77 52.27 -40.35 -1.02
N ALA A 78 52.25 -39.12 -0.50
CA ALA A 78 51.71 -38.85 0.83
C ALA A 78 50.21 -38.49 0.88
N TYR A 79 49.32 -39.10 0.08
CA TYR A 79 47.86 -39.00 0.30
C TYR A 79 47.12 -40.23 -0.25
N SER A 80 46.95 -41.28 0.57
CA SER A 80 45.96 -42.33 0.32
C SER A 80 45.39 -42.88 1.63
N THR A 81 44.09 -42.71 1.85
CA THR A 81 43.25 -43.61 2.66
C THR A 81 41.88 -43.73 2.01
N GLN A 82 41.44 -44.95 1.70
CA GLN A 82 40.11 -45.27 1.16
C GLN A 82 39.03 -45.26 2.26
N PRO A 83 37.76 -44.89 1.95
CA PRO A 83 36.63 -45.02 2.86
C PRO A 83 35.81 -46.31 2.68
N SER A 84 34.99 -46.59 3.69
CA SER A 84 34.14 -47.77 3.91
C SER A 84 32.90 -47.85 3.00
N ASN A 85 32.54 -49.07 2.61
CA ASN A 85 31.32 -49.42 1.84
C ASN A 85 30.03 -49.38 2.70
N GLN A 86 29.50 -48.19 2.97
CA GLN A 86 28.09 -48.01 3.32
C GLN A 86 27.64 -46.62 2.85
N LEU A 87 26.65 -46.58 1.93
CA LEU A 87 26.15 -45.34 1.35
C LEU A 87 25.35 -44.53 2.39
N PRO A 88 25.48 -43.19 2.45
CA PRO A 88 24.76 -42.35 3.40
C PRO A 88 23.26 -42.29 3.11
N GLN A 89 22.45 -42.16 4.17
CA GLN A 89 20.98 -42.03 4.06
C GLN A 89 20.55 -40.63 3.56
N SER A 90 21.28 -39.59 3.96
CA SER A 90 21.08 -38.20 3.55
C SER A 90 22.40 -37.63 3.03
N VAL A 91 22.33 -36.84 1.97
CA VAL A 91 23.48 -36.22 1.28
C VAL A 91 23.22 -34.72 1.10
N TYR A 92 24.28 -33.94 0.96
CA TYR A 92 24.20 -32.51 0.68
C TYR A 92 24.37 -32.27 -0.82
N VAL A 93 23.44 -31.53 -1.43
CA VAL A 93 23.49 -31.13 -2.84
C VAL A 93 23.39 -29.61 -2.96
N LEU A 94 23.71 -29.09 -4.15
CA LEU A 94 23.79 -27.67 -4.41
C LEU A 94 22.57 -27.22 -5.25
N LEU A 95 21.73 -26.36 -4.69
CA LEU A 95 20.51 -25.85 -5.33
C LEU A 95 20.57 -24.35 -5.57
N TYR A 96 20.10 -23.91 -6.74
CA TYR A 96 19.85 -22.53 -7.10
C TYR A 96 18.38 -22.19 -6.90
N ASN A 97 18.10 -21.00 -6.36
CA ASN A 97 16.74 -20.53 -6.06
C ASN A 97 15.93 -21.50 -5.18
N SER A 98 16.60 -22.12 -4.19
CA SER A 98 16.00 -23.07 -3.24
C SER A 98 14.72 -22.50 -2.62
N GLY A 99 13.61 -23.26 -2.68
CA GLY A 99 12.30 -22.86 -2.14
C GLY A 99 11.46 -21.91 -3.02
N THR A 100 11.76 -21.78 -4.32
CA THR A 100 10.97 -20.99 -5.30
C THR A 100 10.44 -21.87 -6.44
N ASP A 101 9.47 -21.37 -7.22
CA ASP A 101 8.91 -22.07 -8.39
C ASP A 101 9.92 -22.31 -9.54
N ASN A 102 11.15 -21.80 -9.41
CA ASN A 102 12.23 -21.87 -10.41
C ASN A 102 13.53 -22.46 -9.81
N GLU A 103 13.38 -23.46 -8.95
CA GLU A 103 14.47 -24.20 -8.30
C GLU A 103 15.27 -25.05 -9.30
N GLY A 104 16.60 -25.02 -9.21
CA GLY A 104 17.49 -25.76 -10.12
C GLY A 104 18.64 -26.42 -9.38
N ILE A 105 18.92 -27.70 -9.69
CA ILE A 105 20.04 -28.44 -9.10
C ILE A 105 21.33 -28.26 -9.91
N HIS A 106 22.43 -27.94 -9.23
CA HIS A 106 23.73 -27.80 -9.87
C HIS A 106 24.21 -29.15 -10.41
N THR A 107 24.72 -29.15 -11.65
CA THR A 107 25.32 -30.33 -12.28
C THR A 107 26.68 -29.98 -12.85
N ILE A 108 27.58 -30.96 -12.86
CA ILE A 108 28.81 -30.89 -13.67
C ILE A 108 28.55 -31.63 -14.98
N SER A 109 28.90 -31.02 -16.12
CA SER A 109 28.73 -31.66 -17.43
C SER A 109 30.07 -32.09 -17.99
N HIS A 110 30.19 -33.33 -18.46
CA HIS A 110 31.36 -33.80 -19.20
C HIS A 110 30.92 -34.59 -20.43
N GLN A 111 31.35 -34.17 -21.62
CA GLN A 111 30.98 -34.79 -22.90
C GLN A 111 29.46 -34.96 -23.12
N GLY A 112 28.66 -34.01 -22.63
CA GLY A 112 27.20 -33.99 -22.83
C GLY A 112 26.40 -34.88 -21.87
N ARG A 113 27.03 -35.43 -20.82
CA ARG A 113 26.33 -36.06 -19.70
C ARG A 113 26.44 -35.19 -18.45
N HIS A 114 25.29 -34.96 -17.80
CA HIS A 114 25.19 -34.16 -16.59
C HIS A 114 25.27 -35.08 -15.37
N THR A 115 26.16 -34.76 -14.44
CA THR A 115 26.38 -35.50 -13.20
C THR A 115 26.05 -34.62 -12.00
N ILE A 116 25.21 -35.11 -11.07
CA ILE A 116 24.97 -34.45 -9.78
C ILE A 116 25.99 -34.93 -8.76
N LEU A 117 26.61 -33.99 -8.04
CA LEU A 117 27.51 -34.29 -6.93
C LEU A 117 26.73 -34.32 -5.61
N MET A 118 26.76 -35.45 -4.92
CA MET A 118 26.13 -35.68 -3.62
C MET A 118 27.21 -35.76 -2.54
N PHE A 119 27.34 -34.73 -1.71
CA PHE A 119 28.39 -34.66 -0.70
C PHE A 119 27.96 -35.32 0.61
N GLU A 120 28.83 -36.10 1.23
CA GLU A 120 28.57 -36.66 2.56
C GLU A 120 28.68 -35.60 3.67
N SER A 121 29.46 -34.54 3.44
CA SER A 121 29.66 -33.42 4.37
C SER A 121 29.15 -32.09 3.83
N SER A 122 28.41 -31.37 4.68
CA SER A 122 27.95 -30.01 4.40
C SER A 122 29.12 -29.03 4.26
N SER A 123 30.23 -29.24 4.98
CA SER A 123 31.42 -28.38 4.87
C SER A 123 32.04 -28.46 3.48
N ASP A 124 32.11 -29.67 2.92
CA ASP A 124 32.72 -29.90 1.62
C ASP A 124 31.83 -29.40 0.49
N ALA A 125 30.51 -29.58 0.63
CA ALA A 125 29.53 -28.96 -0.27
C ALA A 125 29.60 -27.42 -0.22
N THR A 126 29.71 -26.83 0.97
CA THR A 126 29.84 -25.38 1.16
C THR A 126 31.15 -24.86 0.56
N ASN A 127 32.24 -25.60 0.74
CA ASN A 127 33.53 -25.26 0.13
C ASN A 127 33.47 -25.36 -1.39
N PHE A 128 32.82 -26.38 -1.95
CA PHE A 128 32.59 -26.51 -3.39
C PHE A 128 31.72 -25.36 -3.92
N ALA A 129 30.64 -25.01 -3.22
CA ALA A 129 29.79 -23.85 -3.55
C ALA A 129 30.53 -22.52 -3.50
N ARG A 130 31.45 -22.36 -2.53
CA ARG A 130 32.34 -21.20 -2.43
C ARG A 130 33.35 -21.17 -3.58
N GLN A 131 33.90 -22.31 -3.98
CA GLN A 131 34.80 -22.40 -5.14
C GLN A 131 34.05 -22.13 -6.45
N LEU A 132 32.78 -22.50 -6.57
CA LEU A 132 31.93 -22.08 -7.69
C LEU A 132 31.83 -20.54 -7.78
N ARG A 133 31.75 -19.83 -6.64
CA ARG A 133 31.86 -18.35 -6.61
C ARG A 133 33.22 -17.86 -7.14
N GLU A 134 34.31 -18.51 -6.73
CA GLU A 134 35.67 -18.16 -7.20
C GLU A 134 35.82 -18.38 -8.71
N HIS A 135 34.98 -19.23 -9.30
CA HIS A 135 34.84 -19.44 -10.75
C HIS A 135 33.65 -18.70 -11.37
N ASN A 136 33.13 -17.66 -10.71
CA ASN A 136 32.05 -16.77 -11.18
C ASN A 136 30.69 -17.43 -11.45
N PHE A 137 30.41 -18.62 -10.91
CA PHE A 137 29.04 -19.13 -10.84
C PHE A 137 28.28 -18.47 -9.68
N PRO A 138 26.95 -18.31 -9.79
CA PRO A 138 26.14 -17.94 -8.63
C PRO A 138 26.41 -18.93 -7.48
N VAL A 139 26.25 -18.50 -6.24
CA VAL A 139 26.47 -19.40 -5.09
C VAL A 139 25.19 -20.19 -4.83
N PRO A 140 25.20 -21.51 -5.06
CA PRO A 140 24.05 -22.33 -4.71
C PRO A 140 23.93 -22.48 -3.19
N SER A 141 22.70 -22.66 -2.72
CA SER A 141 22.44 -23.12 -1.37
C SER A 141 22.84 -24.59 -1.24
N VAL A 142 23.41 -24.95 -0.09
CA VAL A 142 23.73 -26.33 0.26
C VAL A 142 22.55 -26.90 1.02
N GLU A 143 21.80 -27.82 0.41
CA GLU A 143 20.60 -28.43 1.00
C GLU A 143 20.83 -29.90 1.31
N SER A 144 20.32 -30.35 2.45
CA SER A 144 20.34 -31.77 2.83
C SER A 144 19.12 -32.47 2.25
N ILE A 145 19.33 -33.47 1.39
CA ILE A 145 18.27 -34.21 0.71
C ILE A 145 18.51 -35.72 0.91
N LEU A 146 17.42 -36.51 0.95
CA LEU A 146 17.51 -37.95 0.98
C LEU A 146 18.15 -38.47 -0.30
N MET A 147 19.19 -39.31 -0.16
CA MET A 147 19.95 -39.80 -1.32
C MET A 147 19.06 -40.52 -2.35
N GLU A 148 18.04 -41.26 -1.87
CA GLU A 148 17.09 -41.97 -2.72
C GLU A 148 16.26 -41.03 -3.62
N GLU A 149 15.95 -39.81 -3.16
CA GLU A 149 15.21 -38.82 -3.93
C GLU A 149 16.05 -38.25 -5.07
N ILE A 150 17.33 -37.94 -4.82
CA ILE A 150 18.26 -37.49 -5.86
C ILE A 150 18.50 -38.58 -6.90
N ILE A 151 18.65 -39.85 -6.47
CA ILE A 151 18.79 -40.98 -7.39
C ILE A 151 17.53 -41.17 -8.24
N ALA A 152 16.34 -41.01 -7.65
CA ALA A 152 15.08 -41.09 -8.38
C ALA A 152 14.97 -39.98 -9.43
N PHE A 153 15.31 -38.74 -9.05
CA PHE A 153 15.40 -37.60 -9.96
C PHE A 153 16.38 -37.86 -11.11
N CYS A 154 17.60 -38.30 -10.81
CA CYS A 154 18.62 -38.60 -11.82
C CYS A 154 18.15 -39.65 -12.84
N LYS A 155 17.38 -40.66 -12.41
CA LYS A 155 16.79 -41.67 -13.31
C LYS A 155 15.72 -41.08 -14.23
N GLU A 156 14.92 -40.14 -13.75
CA GLU A 156 13.86 -39.49 -14.53
C GLU A 156 14.44 -38.61 -15.63
N VAL A 157 15.48 -37.82 -15.31
CA VAL A 157 16.11 -36.88 -16.26
C VAL A 157 17.33 -37.44 -16.99
N SER A 158 17.65 -38.73 -16.79
CA SER A 158 18.83 -39.41 -17.38
C SER A 158 20.18 -38.76 -17.04
N TYR A 159 20.32 -38.27 -15.80
CA TYR A 159 21.57 -37.72 -15.27
C TYR A 159 22.37 -38.80 -14.55
N ASP A 160 23.69 -38.66 -14.61
CA ASP A 160 24.60 -39.44 -13.77
C ASP A 160 24.66 -38.82 -12.36
N TRP A 161 25.17 -39.57 -11.39
CA TRP A 161 25.37 -39.05 -10.04
C TRP A 161 26.62 -39.65 -9.41
N GLU A 162 27.24 -38.89 -8.53
CA GLU A 162 28.46 -39.30 -7.83
C GLU A 162 28.39 -38.88 -6.35
N VAL A 163 28.71 -39.80 -5.45
CA VAL A 163 28.88 -39.48 -4.03
C VAL A 163 30.29 -38.97 -3.79
N VAL A 164 30.40 -37.80 -3.17
CA VAL A 164 31.67 -37.18 -2.78
C VAL A 164 31.88 -37.45 -1.28
N PRO A 165 32.84 -38.34 -0.91
CA PRO A 165 33.09 -38.69 0.48
C PRO A 165 33.57 -37.50 1.29
N GLU A 166 33.31 -37.52 2.60
CA GLU A 166 33.84 -36.50 3.51
C GLU A 166 35.37 -36.40 3.44
N GLY A 167 35.87 -35.17 3.32
CA GLY A 167 37.29 -34.84 3.21
C GLY A 167 37.87 -34.90 1.79
N ALA A 168 37.07 -35.23 0.78
CA ALA A 168 37.56 -35.38 -0.59
C ALA A 168 38.00 -34.06 -1.25
N ASN A 169 37.57 -32.89 -0.71
CA ASN A 169 37.95 -31.54 -1.19
C ASN A 169 37.93 -31.41 -2.72
N LYS A 170 36.83 -31.88 -3.33
CA LYS A 170 36.66 -31.84 -4.79
C LYS A 170 36.68 -30.38 -5.26
N ILE A 171 37.34 -30.14 -6.39
CA ILE A 171 37.43 -28.81 -7.00
C ILE A 171 36.52 -28.82 -8.24
N PRO A 172 35.74 -27.76 -8.51
CA PRO A 172 34.96 -27.66 -9.74
C PRO A 172 35.86 -27.87 -10.97
N PRO A 173 35.42 -28.65 -11.97
CA PRO A 173 36.20 -28.83 -13.19
C PRO A 173 36.42 -27.47 -13.85
N VAL A 174 37.68 -27.06 -13.97
CA VAL A 174 38.06 -25.86 -14.72
C VAL A 174 37.89 -26.20 -16.20
N GLU A 175 36.82 -25.73 -16.84
CA GLU A 175 36.73 -25.75 -18.30
C GLU A 175 37.70 -24.71 -18.88
N SER A 176 39.00 -25.02 -18.79
CA SER A 176 40.02 -24.43 -19.63
C SER A 176 39.98 -25.15 -20.98
N ILE A 177 39.09 -24.73 -21.88
CA ILE A 177 39.24 -24.78 -23.36
C ILE A 177 38.07 -23.94 -23.93
N LYS A 178 38.28 -22.61 -23.99
CA LYS A 178 37.67 -21.54 -24.86
C LYS A 178 37.38 -20.19 -24.17
N ALA A 179 37.40 -20.10 -22.84
CA ALA A 179 37.04 -18.86 -22.13
C ALA A 179 38.12 -17.74 -22.17
N GLU A 180 39.41 -18.08 -22.19
CA GLU A 180 40.50 -17.07 -22.19
C GLU A 180 40.51 -16.21 -23.47
N ASN A 181 40.27 -16.82 -24.65
CA ASN A 181 40.15 -16.04 -25.90
C ASN A 181 38.90 -15.15 -25.91
N THR A 182 37.80 -15.58 -25.27
CA THR A 182 36.54 -14.84 -25.29
C THR A 182 36.58 -13.61 -24.37
N HIS A 183 37.09 -13.72 -23.14
CA HIS A 183 37.24 -12.56 -22.24
C HIS A 183 38.25 -11.55 -22.79
N GLN A 184 39.34 -12.02 -23.40
CA GLN A 184 40.34 -11.15 -24.01
C GLN A 184 39.77 -10.41 -25.24
N GLU A 185 38.94 -11.06 -26.05
CA GLU A 185 38.23 -10.42 -27.17
C GLU A 185 37.26 -9.31 -26.70
N TYR A 186 36.46 -9.56 -25.65
CA TYR A 186 35.55 -8.54 -25.10
C TYR A 186 36.31 -7.42 -24.40
N PHE A 187 37.44 -7.73 -23.75
CA PHE A 187 38.33 -6.73 -23.18
C PHE A 187 38.95 -5.84 -24.27
N ILE A 188 39.46 -6.44 -25.35
CA ILE A 188 39.96 -5.70 -26.51
C ILE A 188 38.85 -4.85 -27.14
N PHE A 189 37.63 -5.39 -27.24
CA PHE A 189 36.47 -4.65 -27.74
C PHE A 189 36.14 -3.46 -26.84
N LEU A 190 36.07 -3.64 -25.52
CA LEU A 190 35.86 -2.57 -24.55
C LEU A 190 36.94 -1.50 -24.68
N MET A 191 38.22 -1.87 -24.68
CA MET A 191 39.32 -0.91 -24.79
C MET A 191 39.29 -0.14 -26.11
N LYS A 192 39.04 -0.81 -27.24
CA LYS A 192 38.86 -0.13 -28.55
C LYS A 192 37.65 0.77 -28.57
N THR A 193 36.58 0.39 -27.88
CA THR A 193 35.39 1.22 -27.75
C THR A 193 35.71 2.49 -26.96
N LEU A 194 36.34 2.36 -25.79
CA LEU A 194 36.75 3.50 -24.97
C LEU A 194 37.73 4.39 -25.75
N GLU A 195 38.72 3.83 -26.44
CA GLU A 195 39.63 4.58 -27.31
C GLU A 195 38.86 5.39 -28.37
N LYS A 196 37.91 4.77 -29.08
CA LYS A 196 37.09 5.46 -30.09
C LYS A 196 36.22 6.56 -29.50
N VAL A 197 35.63 6.32 -28.32
CA VAL A 197 34.81 7.31 -27.61
C VAL A 197 35.68 8.49 -27.16
N TYR A 198 36.90 8.22 -26.69
CA TYR A 198 37.88 9.24 -26.32
C TYR A 198 38.34 10.06 -27.53
N GLU A 199 38.59 9.42 -28.69
CA GLU A 199 38.96 10.10 -29.93
C GLU A 199 37.82 10.96 -30.49
N ASN A 200 36.60 10.43 -30.53
CA ASN A 200 35.44 11.12 -31.06
C ASN A 200 34.13 10.56 -30.47
N PRO A 201 33.53 11.24 -29.48
CA PRO A 201 32.30 10.79 -28.85
C PRO A 201 31.03 11.04 -29.69
N ASP A 202 31.13 11.48 -30.95
CA ASP A 202 29.96 11.68 -31.82
C ASP A 202 29.18 10.36 -32.00
N PRO A 203 27.88 10.32 -31.61
CA PRO A 203 27.04 9.14 -31.73
C PRO A 203 27.04 8.53 -33.13
N LYS A 204 27.11 9.35 -34.21
CA LYS A 204 27.09 8.84 -35.59
C LYS A 204 28.30 7.95 -35.90
N TYR A 205 29.44 8.22 -35.26
CA TYR A 205 30.66 7.45 -35.45
C TYR A 205 30.66 6.20 -34.56
N ILE A 206 30.29 6.35 -33.30
CA ILE A 206 30.27 5.25 -32.33
C ILE A 206 29.16 4.24 -32.63
N TYR A 207 27.96 4.69 -33.03
CA TYR A 207 26.86 3.79 -33.37
C TYR A 207 27.17 2.91 -34.58
N ARG A 208 27.90 3.43 -35.58
CA ARG A 208 28.40 2.58 -36.67
C ARG A 208 29.37 1.53 -36.17
N PHE A 209 30.21 1.86 -35.20
CA PHE A 209 31.09 0.86 -34.61
C PHE A 209 30.30 -0.21 -33.84
N PHE A 210 29.31 0.18 -33.05
CA PHE A 210 28.40 -0.75 -32.37
C PHE A 210 27.62 -1.64 -33.36
N GLU A 211 27.10 -1.08 -34.45
CA GLU A 211 26.41 -1.81 -35.52
C GLU A 211 27.25 -2.96 -36.10
N HIS A 212 28.57 -2.80 -36.19
CA HIS A 212 29.47 -3.83 -36.70
C HIS A 212 29.90 -4.86 -35.63
N ASN A 213 29.56 -4.63 -34.36
CA ASN A 213 29.96 -5.49 -33.23
C ASN A 213 28.77 -5.83 -32.32
N LEU A 214 27.57 -5.96 -32.90
CA LEU A 214 26.35 -6.28 -32.13
C LEU A 214 26.47 -7.60 -31.35
N ASP A 215 27.28 -8.54 -31.83
CA ASP A 215 27.59 -9.81 -31.19
C ASP A 215 28.38 -9.66 -29.89
N LYS A 216 29.06 -8.53 -29.68
CA LYS A 216 29.83 -8.22 -28.46
C LYS A 216 29.05 -7.37 -27.45
N LEU A 217 27.83 -6.95 -27.78
CA LEU A 217 26.94 -6.19 -26.89
C LEU A 217 25.99 -7.14 -26.15
N ASP A 218 26.58 -8.01 -25.32
CA ASP A 218 25.87 -9.00 -24.52
C ASP A 218 26.29 -8.97 -23.03
N GLU A 219 25.80 -9.93 -22.25
CA GLU A 219 26.06 -10.02 -20.81
C GLU A 219 27.55 -10.24 -20.45
N ASN A 220 28.36 -10.79 -21.36
CA ASN A 220 29.79 -10.96 -21.11
C ASN A 220 30.51 -9.61 -21.04
N LEU A 221 30.04 -8.59 -21.76
CA LEU A 221 30.61 -7.25 -21.70
C LEU A 221 30.42 -6.62 -20.32
N ILE A 222 29.30 -6.90 -19.66
CA ILE A 222 29.02 -6.44 -18.29
C ILE A 222 30.08 -6.97 -17.32
N ILE A 223 30.36 -8.27 -17.40
CA ILE A 223 31.37 -8.96 -16.57
C ILE A 223 32.76 -8.35 -16.81
N VAL A 224 33.11 -8.09 -18.06
CA VAL A 224 34.40 -7.51 -18.43
C VAL A 224 34.55 -6.07 -17.93
N ILE A 225 33.50 -5.25 -17.99
CA ILE A 225 33.50 -3.87 -17.45
C ILE A 225 33.75 -3.89 -15.93
N ASP A 226 33.03 -4.73 -15.19
CA ASP A 226 33.16 -4.86 -13.73
C ASP A 226 34.58 -5.31 -13.32
N ASN A 227 35.10 -6.36 -13.98
CA ASN A 227 36.45 -6.86 -13.73
C ASN A 227 37.55 -5.84 -14.08
N TRP A 228 37.41 -5.12 -15.19
CA TRP A 228 38.39 -4.12 -15.59
C TRP A 228 38.49 -3.00 -14.55
N VAL A 229 37.38 -2.46 -14.07
CA VAL A 229 37.41 -1.36 -13.09
C VAL A 229 37.90 -1.80 -11.72
N LYS A 230 37.48 -2.98 -11.22
CA LYS A 230 38.02 -3.55 -9.97
C LYS A 230 39.55 -3.62 -9.99
N ASN A 231 40.13 -3.99 -11.13
CA ASN A 231 41.59 -4.05 -11.28
C ASN A 231 42.24 -2.65 -11.36
N GLN A 232 41.58 -1.64 -11.95
CA GLN A 232 42.08 -0.27 -12.01
C GLN A 232 42.02 0.45 -10.65
N LEU A 233 41.04 0.15 -9.79
CA LEU A 233 40.87 0.78 -8.48
C LEU A 233 41.85 0.27 -7.40
N VAL A 234 42.48 -0.91 -7.60
CA VAL A 234 43.47 -1.50 -6.67
C VAL A 234 44.87 -0.90 -6.87
N SER A 235 45.16 -0.29 -8.02
CA SER A 235 46.47 0.31 -8.34
C SER A 235 46.43 1.84 -8.25
N VAL A 236 46.74 2.42 -7.08
CA VAL A 236 46.81 3.90 -6.96
C VAL A 236 48.07 4.35 -6.22
N GLU A 237 49.05 4.83 -6.97
CA GLU A 237 49.98 5.89 -6.56
C GLU A 237 49.63 7.20 -7.30
N THR A 238 49.84 8.34 -6.64
CA THR A 238 49.22 9.65 -6.88
C THR A 238 49.48 10.29 -8.26
N GLU A 239 50.36 9.75 -9.10
CA GLU A 239 50.60 10.20 -10.49
C GLU A 239 49.76 9.45 -11.55
N GLN A 240 49.19 8.28 -11.25
CA GLN A 240 48.33 7.51 -12.17
C GLN A 240 46.85 7.92 -12.14
N ALA A 241 46.45 8.74 -11.16
CA ALA A 241 45.07 9.16 -10.94
C ALA A 241 44.46 9.92 -12.14
N MET A 242 45.25 10.71 -12.87
CA MET A 242 44.78 11.51 -14.01
C MET A 242 44.47 10.64 -15.25
N TYR A 243 45.22 9.55 -15.43
CA TYR A 243 44.99 8.57 -16.50
C TYR A 243 43.78 7.69 -16.21
N ILE A 244 43.62 7.25 -14.96
CA ILE A 244 42.46 6.49 -14.49
C ILE A 244 41.18 7.34 -14.58
N ALA A 245 41.24 8.63 -14.21
CA ALA A 245 40.11 9.55 -14.34
C ALA A 245 39.66 9.77 -15.79
N GLY A 246 40.60 9.84 -16.75
CA GLY A 246 40.27 9.93 -18.18
C GLY A 246 39.55 8.70 -18.73
N ASN A 247 40.00 7.51 -18.34
CA ASN A 247 39.38 6.24 -18.74
C ASN A 247 37.99 6.06 -18.10
N ILE A 248 37.81 6.48 -16.86
CA ILE A 248 36.52 6.41 -16.16
C ILE A 248 35.52 7.43 -16.73
N PHE A 249 35.94 8.66 -17.01
CA PHE A 249 35.10 9.64 -17.71
C PHE A 249 34.64 9.12 -19.09
N THR A 250 35.54 8.46 -19.82
CA THR A 250 35.22 7.83 -21.11
C THR A 250 34.22 6.68 -20.96
N LEU A 251 34.26 5.95 -19.85
CA LEU A 251 33.29 4.90 -19.55
C LEU A 251 31.87 5.49 -19.31
N ILE A 252 31.76 6.64 -18.65
CA ILE A 252 30.47 7.35 -18.50
C ILE A 252 29.90 7.69 -19.89
N ILE A 253 30.72 8.26 -20.78
CA ILE A 253 30.29 8.61 -22.14
C ILE A 253 29.88 7.36 -22.93
N PHE A 254 30.68 6.29 -22.86
CA PHE A 254 30.32 4.99 -23.45
C PHE A 254 28.96 4.50 -22.95
N SER A 255 28.74 4.57 -21.63
CA SER A 255 27.51 4.13 -20.97
C SER A 255 26.29 4.94 -21.45
N THR A 256 26.47 6.26 -21.64
CA THR A 256 25.43 7.15 -22.20
C THR A 256 25.14 6.85 -23.66
N LEU A 257 26.16 6.55 -24.46
CA LEU A 257 25.99 6.19 -25.87
C LEU A 257 25.31 4.83 -26.03
N ILE A 258 25.71 3.81 -25.25
CA ILE A 258 25.10 2.48 -25.35
C ILE A 258 23.66 2.47 -24.82
N GLN A 259 23.35 3.27 -23.78
CA GLN A 259 21.98 3.48 -23.31
C GLN A 259 21.04 3.98 -24.42
N GLN A 260 21.52 4.87 -25.30
CA GLN A 260 20.74 5.49 -26.38
C GLN A 260 20.78 4.68 -27.69
N PHE A 261 21.54 3.59 -27.75
CA PHE A 261 21.72 2.80 -28.96
C PHE A 261 20.54 1.84 -29.19
N SER A 262 19.86 2.00 -30.33
CA SER A 262 18.57 1.35 -30.61
C SER A 262 18.66 0.02 -31.38
N LEU A 263 19.86 -0.43 -31.73
CA LEU A 263 20.10 -1.70 -32.43
C LEU A 263 20.66 -2.76 -31.47
N GLY A 264 20.51 -4.03 -31.84
CA GLY A 264 20.84 -5.15 -30.96
C GLY A 264 19.76 -5.40 -29.90
N ASN A 265 20.14 -5.99 -28.77
CA ASN A 265 19.23 -6.21 -27.65
C ASN A 265 19.19 -4.98 -26.75
N ILE A 266 18.15 -4.15 -26.90
CA ILE A 266 17.96 -2.91 -26.14
C ILE A 266 17.95 -3.16 -24.62
N ALA A 267 17.37 -4.27 -24.17
CA ALA A 267 17.36 -4.61 -22.75
C ALA A 267 18.79 -4.84 -22.24
N THR A 268 19.63 -5.55 -23.01
CA THR A 268 21.03 -5.78 -22.66
C THR A 268 21.88 -4.50 -22.74
N ASN A 269 21.65 -3.64 -23.73
CA ASN A 269 22.31 -2.34 -23.84
C ASN A 269 22.09 -1.48 -22.59
N LEU A 270 20.87 -1.49 -22.03
CA LEU A 270 20.54 -0.80 -20.78
C LEU A 270 21.27 -1.40 -19.58
N GLU A 271 21.37 -2.73 -19.48
CA GLU A 271 22.13 -3.37 -18.40
C GLU A 271 23.63 -3.05 -18.49
N ILE A 272 24.20 -2.99 -19.71
CA ILE A 272 25.60 -2.58 -19.93
C ILE A 272 25.81 -1.13 -19.45
N ALA A 273 24.89 -0.22 -19.76
CA ALA A 273 24.95 1.16 -19.30
C ALA A 273 24.86 1.26 -17.76
N ILE A 274 23.89 0.56 -17.15
CA ILE A 274 23.69 0.52 -15.70
C ILE A 274 24.94 0.03 -15.00
N ALA A 275 25.52 -1.08 -15.48
CA ALA A 275 26.77 -1.62 -14.92
C ALA A 275 27.92 -0.61 -15.03
N GLY A 276 28.07 0.04 -16.19
CA GLY A 276 29.04 1.12 -16.37
C GLY A 276 28.88 2.23 -15.33
N TYR A 277 27.68 2.78 -15.17
CA TYR A 277 27.42 3.83 -14.18
C TYR A 277 27.64 3.39 -12.73
N GLN A 278 27.11 2.25 -12.31
CA GLN A 278 27.27 1.71 -10.96
C GLN A 278 28.74 1.54 -10.59
N VAL A 279 29.52 1.00 -11.53
CA VAL A 279 30.95 0.76 -11.35
C VAL A 279 31.71 2.09 -11.23
N VAL A 280 31.38 3.11 -12.01
CA VAL A 280 31.97 4.46 -11.86
C VAL A 280 31.71 5.05 -10.47
N LEU A 281 30.48 4.89 -9.94
CA LEU A 281 30.10 5.36 -8.60
C LEU A 281 30.88 4.66 -7.46
N THR A 282 31.53 3.52 -7.70
CA THR A 282 32.41 2.90 -6.70
C THR A 282 33.76 3.64 -6.54
N GLY A 283 34.24 4.29 -7.61
CA GLY A 283 35.53 4.98 -7.63
C GLY A 283 35.43 6.50 -7.49
N PHE A 284 34.34 7.10 -7.93
CA PHE A 284 34.07 8.54 -7.83
C PHE A 284 32.97 8.76 -6.83
N ASN A 285 33.29 9.03 -5.57
CA ASN A 285 32.29 9.23 -4.51
C ASN A 285 31.84 10.71 -4.40
N PHE A 286 30.78 10.93 -3.63
CA PHE A 286 30.17 12.25 -3.40
C PHE A 286 31.15 13.30 -2.86
N ASP A 287 32.09 12.92 -1.98
CA ASP A 287 32.98 13.84 -1.29
C ASP A 287 34.12 14.33 -2.18
N ASP A 288 34.69 13.43 -2.99
CA ASP A 288 35.86 13.71 -3.81
C ASP A 288 35.51 14.30 -5.19
N PHE A 289 34.37 13.88 -5.78
CA PHE A 289 33.98 14.25 -7.15
C PHE A 289 32.47 14.53 -7.28
N PRO A 290 31.95 15.55 -6.58
CA PRO A 290 30.50 15.77 -6.47
C PRO A 290 29.79 16.00 -7.81
N GLU A 291 30.42 16.70 -8.77
CA GLU A 291 29.81 16.98 -10.09
C GLU A 291 29.70 15.72 -10.95
N VAL A 292 30.80 14.97 -11.09
CA VAL A 292 30.81 13.70 -11.84
C VAL A 292 29.90 12.67 -11.19
N TRP A 293 29.85 12.63 -9.85
CA TRP A 293 28.90 11.83 -9.09
C TRP A 293 27.46 12.16 -9.48
N ALA A 294 27.08 13.44 -9.45
CA ALA A 294 25.72 13.86 -9.74
C ALA A 294 25.30 13.60 -11.19
N ASP A 295 26.21 13.81 -12.14
CA ASP A 295 25.97 13.51 -13.56
C ASP A 295 25.78 12.00 -13.79
N THR A 296 26.59 11.18 -13.13
CA THR A 296 26.49 9.73 -13.21
C THR A 296 25.20 9.23 -12.56
N GLN A 297 24.80 9.81 -11.43
CA GLN A 297 23.53 9.50 -10.76
C GLN A 297 22.30 9.88 -11.60
N ASP A 298 22.30 11.04 -12.28
CA ASP A 298 21.20 11.43 -13.16
C ASP A 298 21.07 10.50 -14.38
N ASN A 299 22.20 10.13 -14.99
CA ASN A 299 22.21 9.16 -16.10
C ASN A 299 21.76 7.76 -15.64
N LEU A 300 22.24 7.30 -14.48
CA LEU A 300 21.81 6.05 -13.86
C LEU A 300 20.31 6.06 -13.56
N GLY A 301 19.79 7.18 -13.04
CA GLY A 301 18.36 7.38 -12.83
C GLY A 301 17.56 7.21 -14.13
N SER A 302 18.07 7.73 -15.25
CA SER A 302 17.45 7.58 -16.56
C SER A 302 17.52 6.14 -17.09
N ALA A 303 18.64 5.46 -16.86
CA ALA A 303 18.79 4.06 -17.25
C ALA A 303 17.83 3.15 -16.46
N TYR A 304 17.69 3.35 -15.14
CA TYR A 304 16.70 2.63 -14.34
C TYR A 304 15.27 2.94 -14.75
N GLN A 305 14.94 4.21 -15.03
CA GLN A 305 13.60 4.59 -15.49
C GLN A 305 13.19 3.83 -16.76
N ASN A 306 14.14 3.59 -17.66
CA ASN A 306 13.91 2.91 -18.94
C ASN A 306 14.20 1.40 -18.91
N ARG A 307 14.62 0.86 -17.77
CA ARG A 307 15.07 -0.53 -17.65
C ARG A 307 13.94 -1.52 -17.93
N ILE A 308 14.21 -2.44 -18.86
CA ILE A 308 13.22 -3.43 -19.34
C ILE A 308 13.20 -4.68 -18.44
N ARG A 309 14.35 -5.07 -17.87
CA ARG A 309 14.49 -6.24 -16.99
C ARG A 309 14.16 -5.91 -15.53
N GLY A 310 13.77 -6.92 -14.78
CA GLY A 310 13.43 -6.79 -13.35
C GLY A 310 12.02 -6.28 -13.10
N ASP A 311 11.69 -6.03 -11.83
CA ASP A 311 10.41 -5.46 -11.43
C ASP A 311 10.35 -3.96 -11.79
N ILE A 312 9.32 -3.55 -12.52
CA ILE A 312 9.17 -2.16 -12.98
C ILE A 312 9.02 -1.21 -11.79
N ALA A 313 8.31 -1.64 -10.74
CA ALA A 313 8.09 -0.79 -9.58
C ALA A 313 9.41 -0.54 -8.83
N GLU A 314 10.24 -1.56 -8.65
CA GLU A 314 11.59 -1.43 -8.09
C GLU A 314 12.50 -0.54 -8.94
N ASN A 315 12.49 -0.73 -10.26
CA ASN A 315 13.30 0.09 -11.18
C ASN A 315 12.96 1.59 -11.06
N LEU A 316 11.68 1.94 -10.90
CA LEU A 316 11.26 3.33 -10.70
C LEU A 316 11.71 3.89 -9.34
N GLU A 317 11.75 3.07 -8.27
CA GLU A 317 12.30 3.51 -6.98
C GLU A 317 13.81 3.74 -7.05
N LEU A 318 14.56 2.85 -7.73
CA LEU A 318 15.99 3.04 -7.96
C LEU A 318 16.27 4.32 -8.77
N SER A 319 15.42 4.60 -9.75
CA SER A 319 15.48 5.82 -10.55
C SER A 319 15.24 7.08 -9.70
N ILE A 320 14.19 7.10 -8.88
CA ILE A 320 13.90 8.19 -7.94
C ILE A 320 15.09 8.43 -7.02
N ASN A 321 15.64 7.37 -6.43
CA ASN A 321 16.79 7.47 -5.53
C ASN A 321 18.00 8.11 -6.22
N ALA A 322 18.36 7.64 -7.42
CA ALA A 322 19.47 8.18 -8.17
C ALA A 322 19.28 9.67 -8.52
N TYR A 323 18.09 10.08 -8.97
CA TYR A 323 17.80 11.49 -9.20
C TYR A 323 17.85 12.34 -7.91
N THR A 324 17.36 11.81 -6.78
CA THR A 324 17.45 12.53 -5.50
C THR A 324 18.89 12.69 -5.02
N GLU A 325 19.75 11.70 -5.25
CA GLU A 325 21.18 11.81 -4.96
C GLU A 325 21.86 12.86 -5.85
N ALA A 326 21.53 12.91 -7.15
CA ALA A 326 22.04 13.93 -8.06
C ALA A 326 21.65 15.36 -7.61
N LEU A 327 20.43 15.55 -7.10
CA LEU A 327 19.92 16.85 -6.61
C LEU A 327 20.61 17.35 -5.33
N LYS A 328 21.37 16.52 -4.60
CA LYS A 328 22.19 16.98 -3.47
C LYS A 328 23.32 17.91 -3.92
N VAL A 329 23.83 17.71 -5.15
CA VAL A 329 24.91 18.52 -5.74
C VAL A 329 24.36 19.53 -6.74
N ARG A 330 23.51 19.07 -7.65
CA ARG A 330 22.85 19.92 -8.65
C ARG A 330 21.78 20.73 -7.95
N THR A 331 22.10 21.95 -7.54
CA THR A 331 21.15 22.88 -6.91
C THR A 331 20.78 24.02 -7.84
N PHE A 332 19.65 24.69 -7.56
CA PHE A 332 19.18 25.86 -8.31
C PHE A 332 20.27 26.92 -8.49
N ASP A 333 21.06 27.19 -7.43
CA ASP A 333 22.06 28.27 -7.44
C ASP A 333 23.37 27.91 -8.16
N LYS A 334 23.79 26.64 -8.10
CA LYS A 334 25.11 26.20 -8.63
C LYS A 334 25.02 25.69 -10.07
N PHE A 335 24.00 24.89 -10.37
CA PHE A 335 23.83 24.20 -11.66
C PHE A 335 22.38 24.34 -12.14
N PRO A 336 21.89 25.55 -12.42
CA PRO A 336 20.47 25.80 -12.64
C PRO A 336 19.89 24.95 -13.78
N LYS A 337 20.64 24.78 -14.89
CA LYS A 337 20.18 23.99 -16.03
C LYS A 337 20.11 22.50 -15.67
N ASP A 338 21.18 21.93 -15.14
CA ASP A 338 21.24 20.49 -14.82
C ASP A 338 20.30 20.13 -13.67
N TRP A 339 20.11 21.02 -12.70
CA TRP A 339 19.06 20.92 -11.69
C TRP A 339 17.67 20.85 -12.33
N ALA A 340 17.35 21.75 -13.27
CA ALA A 340 16.05 21.72 -13.94
C ALA A 340 15.85 20.49 -14.83
N ASP A 341 16.93 19.99 -15.45
CA ASP A 341 16.90 18.75 -16.23
C ASP A 341 16.62 17.53 -15.34
N THR A 342 17.32 17.45 -14.19
CA THR A 342 17.13 16.41 -13.18
C THR A 342 15.71 16.47 -12.60
N GLN A 343 15.20 17.67 -12.28
CA GLN A 343 13.82 17.85 -11.79
C GLN A 343 12.79 17.36 -12.80
N ASN A 344 12.96 17.66 -14.09
CA ASN A 344 12.06 17.17 -15.14
C ASN A 344 12.09 15.64 -15.28
N ASN A 345 13.26 15.02 -15.13
CA ASN A 345 13.41 13.57 -15.19
C ASN A 345 12.80 12.87 -13.95
N LEU A 346 13.05 13.43 -12.77
CA LEU A 346 12.41 13.01 -11.53
C LEU A 346 10.88 13.12 -11.63
N ALA A 347 10.37 14.22 -12.21
CA ALA A 347 8.94 14.42 -12.45
C ALA A 347 8.34 13.35 -13.38
N ASN A 348 9.04 12.98 -14.46
CA ASN A 348 8.61 11.88 -15.34
C ASN A 348 8.50 10.56 -14.56
N THR A 349 9.47 10.31 -13.68
CA THR A 349 9.55 9.09 -12.87
C THR A 349 8.43 9.05 -11.83
N TYR A 350 8.18 10.13 -11.10
CA TYR A 350 7.01 10.25 -10.23
C TYR A 350 5.69 10.04 -10.99
N SER A 351 5.57 10.62 -12.19
CA SER A 351 4.38 10.42 -13.02
C SER A 351 4.17 8.96 -13.46
N GLN A 352 5.21 8.13 -13.45
CA GLN A 352 5.16 6.71 -13.81
C GLN A 352 5.19 5.78 -12.59
N ARG A 353 5.54 6.29 -11.41
CA ARG A 353 5.69 5.53 -10.16
C ARG A 353 4.45 4.68 -9.87
N ILE A 354 4.71 3.40 -9.63
CA ILE A 354 3.71 2.37 -9.34
C ILE A 354 3.41 2.33 -7.84
N ARG A 355 4.45 2.39 -6.99
CA ARG A 355 4.31 2.34 -5.53
C ARG A 355 3.78 3.65 -4.96
N GLY A 356 3.05 3.53 -3.85
CA GLY A 356 2.47 4.64 -3.11
C GLY A 356 1.22 5.22 -3.78
N ASP A 357 0.62 6.24 -3.17
CA ASP A 357 -0.62 6.81 -3.71
C ASP A 357 -0.41 7.51 -5.06
N ARG A 358 -1.26 7.14 -6.03
CA ARG A 358 -1.17 7.63 -7.41
C ARG A 358 -1.45 9.13 -7.52
N ALA A 359 -2.35 9.66 -6.71
CA ALA A 359 -2.68 11.09 -6.75
C ALA A 359 -1.48 11.91 -6.24
N GLU A 360 -0.87 11.49 -5.13
CA GLU A 360 0.34 12.12 -4.60
C GLU A 360 1.50 12.07 -5.59
N ASN A 361 1.75 10.90 -6.20
CA ASN A 361 2.79 10.75 -7.22
C ASN A 361 2.61 11.74 -8.40
N LEU A 362 1.37 12.06 -8.77
CA LEU A 362 1.09 13.06 -9.80
C LEU A 362 1.32 14.49 -9.31
N GLU A 363 1.02 14.81 -8.05
CA GLU A 363 1.33 16.12 -7.47
C GLU A 363 2.84 16.35 -7.33
N LEU A 364 3.59 15.32 -6.92
CA LEU A 364 5.07 15.34 -6.91
C LEU A 364 5.63 15.61 -8.30
N ALA A 365 5.08 14.95 -9.32
CA ALA A 365 5.47 15.18 -10.70
C ALA A 365 5.17 16.62 -11.15
N ILE A 366 3.95 17.13 -10.89
CA ILE A 366 3.54 18.50 -11.23
C ILE A 366 4.47 19.52 -10.56
N ALA A 367 4.76 19.34 -9.27
CA ALA A 367 5.66 20.22 -8.53
C ALA A 367 7.07 20.25 -9.15
N ALA A 368 7.66 19.09 -9.43
CA ALA A 368 9.00 18.99 -10.02
C ALA A 368 9.06 19.57 -11.45
N TYR A 369 8.01 19.42 -12.27
CA TYR A 369 7.93 20.13 -13.56
C TYR A 369 7.87 21.65 -13.41
N ILE A 370 7.09 22.16 -12.45
CA ILE A 370 6.99 23.60 -12.16
C ILE A 370 8.36 24.15 -11.73
N GLU A 371 9.09 23.43 -10.88
CA GLU A 371 10.45 23.78 -10.48
C GLU A 371 11.39 23.84 -11.69
N ALA A 372 11.37 22.83 -12.56
CA ALA A 372 12.17 22.84 -13.80
C ALA A 372 11.87 24.06 -14.71
N LEU A 373 10.60 24.49 -14.79
CA LEU A 373 10.17 25.65 -15.58
C LEU A 373 10.66 27.01 -15.04
N LYS A 374 11.19 27.08 -13.81
CA LYS A 374 11.85 28.31 -13.32
C LYS A 374 13.13 28.63 -14.07
N VAL A 375 13.81 27.59 -14.59
CA VAL A 375 15.06 27.74 -15.35
C VAL A 375 14.83 27.53 -16.85
N ARG A 376 14.10 26.46 -17.21
CA ARG A 376 13.72 26.18 -18.60
C ARG A 376 12.63 27.16 -18.98
N THR A 377 12.98 28.27 -19.64
CA THR A 377 12.04 29.29 -20.12
C THR A 377 11.99 29.35 -21.64
N PHE A 378 10.91 29.94 -22.18
CA PHE A 378 10.74 30.15 -23.62
C PHE A 378 11.95 30.84 -24.28
N ASP A 379 12.53 31.83 -23.60
CA ASP A 379 13.63 32.64 -24.17
C ASP A 379 15.00 31.97 -24.07
N LYS A 380 15.27 31.19 -23.00
CA LYS A 380 16.61 30.61 -22.75
C LYS A 380 16.76 29.21 -23.32
N PHE A 381 15.72 28.37 -23.18
CA PHE A 381 15.75 26.95 -23.54
C PHE A 381 14.41 26.55 -24.18
N PRO A 382 14.06 27.10 -25.36
CA PRO A 382 12.71 26.95 -25.94
C PRO A 382 12.29 25.49 -26.15
N GLU A 383 13.20 24.60 -26.54
CA GLU A 383 12.89 23.19 -26.79
C GLU A 383 12.71 22.38 -25.49
N ASP A 384 13.57 22.60 -24.50
CA ASP A 384 13.45 21.98 -23.17
C ASP A 384 12.21 22.50 -22.42
N TRP A 385 11.94 23.81 -22.52
CA TRP A 385 10.71 24.42 -22.01
C TRP A 385 9.48 23.80 -22.64
N ALA A 386 9.42 23.66 -23.97
CA ALA A 386 8.30 23.02 -24.65
C ALA A 386 8.15 21.53 -24.27
N THR A 387 9.25 20.86 -23.95
CA THR A 387 9.25 19.48 -23.46
C THR A 387 8.67 19.38 -22.06
N THR A 388 9.13 20.21 -21.13
CA THR A 388 8.59 20.26 -19.76
C THR A 388 7.12 20.68 -19.77
N GLN A 389 6.71 21.63 -20.60
CA GLN A 389 5.30 22.02 -20.77
C GLN A 389 4.43 20.86 -21.26
N HIS A 390 4.91 20.06 -22.23
CA HIS A 390 4.20 18.88 -22.69
C HIS A 390 4.05 17.81 -21.60
N ASN A 391 5.11 17.55 -20.84
CA ASN A 391 5.08 16.55 -19.76
C ASN A 391 4.17 17.00 -18.61
N LEU A 392 4.20 18.30 -18.29
CA LEU A 392 3.26 18.90 -17.34
C LEU A 392 1.82 18.79 -17.82
N ALA A 393 1.56 18.97 -19.12
CA ALA A 393 0.24 18.78 -19.70
C ALA A 393 -0.28 17.34 -19.52
N LEU A 394 0.60 16.34 -19.71
CA LEU A 394 0.28 14.93 -19.45
C LEU A 394 -0.04 14.68 -17.97
N ALA A 395 0.70 15.32 -17.06
CA ALA A 395 0.44 15.21 -15.62
C ALA A 395 -0.90 15.84 -15.24
N TYR A 396 -1.22 17.04 -15.75
CA TYR A 396 -2.52 17.66 -15.54
C TYR A 396 -3.69 16.84 -16.12
N ALA A 397 -3.52 16.25 -17.30
CA ALA A 397 -4.55 15.40 -17.89
C ALA A 397 -4.83 14.15 -17.04
N LYS A 398 -3.83 13.63 -16.32
CA LYS A 398 -3.96 12.46 -15.44
C LYS A 398 -4.26 12.82 -13.98
N ARG A 399 -4.22 14.10 -13.61
CA ARG A 399 -4.29 14.58 -12.22
C ARG A 399 -5.63 14.18 -11.59
N ILE A 400 -5.54 13.47 -10.46
CA ILE A 400 -6.69 12.97 -9.71
C ILE A 400 -7.25 14.06 -8.79
N ARG A 401 -6.38 14.83 -8.11
CA ARG A 401 -6.79 15.92 -7.23
C ARG A 401 -7.29 17.16 -8.00
N GLY A 402 -8.12 17.95 -7.34
CA GLY A 402 -8.68 19.19 -7.88
C GLY A 402 -9.89 18.98 -8.80
N ASN A 403 -10.37 20.07 -9.40
CA ASN A 403 -11.53 20.02 -10.30
C ASN A 403 -11.12 19.46 -11.67
N LYS A 404 -11.72 18.33 -12.09
CA LYS A 404 -11.42 17.69 -13.38
C LYS A 404 -11.58 18.62 -14.59
N ALA A 405 -12.56 19.53 -14.56
CA ALA A 405 -12.78 20.50 -15.62
C ALA A 405 -11.66 21.54 -15.68
N GLU A 406 -11.09 21.92 -14.54
CA GLU A 406 -9.93 22.83 -14.49
C GLU A 406 -8.64 22.12 -14.91
N ASN A 407 -8.42 20.89 -14.46
CA ASN A 407 -7.27 20.07 -14.85
C ASN A 407 -7.18 19.91 -16.38
N SER A 408 -8.33 19.73 -17.06
CA SER A 408 -8.41 19.66 -18.52
C SER A 408 -8.00 20.99 -19.18
N GLU A 409 -8.42 22.13 -18.64
CA GLU A 409 -8.04 23.45 -19.17
C GLU A 409 -6.54 23.72 -18.96
N LEU A 410 -5.97 23.30 -17.83
CA LEU A 410 -4.53 23.39 -17.57
C LEU A 410 -3.73 22.55 -18.57
N ALA A 411 -4.18 21.33 -18.87
CA ALA A 411 -3.56 20.47 -19.89
C ALA A 411 -3.64 21.10 -21.30
N ILE A 412 -4.78 21.69 -21.67
CA ILE A 412 -4.96 22.38 -22.96
C ILE A 412 -4.04 23.61 -23.06
N ALA A 413 -3.97 24.41 -22.00
CA ALA A 413 -3.15 25.62 -21.96
C ALA A 413 -1.65 25.29 -22.10
N THR A 414 -1.17 24.34 -21.30
CA THR A 414 0.24 23.88 -21.33
C THR A 414 0.62 23.22 -22.66
N CYS A 415 -0.27 22.42 -23.27
CA CYS A 415 -0.08 21.92 -24.64
C CYS A 415 0.02 23.06 -25.67
N SER A 416 -0.84 24.07 -25.56
CA SER A 416 -0.85 25.22 -26.49
C SER A 416 0.45 26.02 -26.39
N GLU A 417 1.01 26.16 -25.19
CA GLU A 417 2.31 26.78 -24.97
C GLU A 417 3.45 25.97 -25.63
N ALA A 418 3.50 24.66 -25.41
CA ALA A 418 4.49 23.78 -26.03
C ALA A 418 4.45 23.81 -27.57
N LEU A 419 3.26 23.92 -28.17
CA LEU A 419 3.06 23.99 -29.62
C LEU A 419 3.55 25.31 -30.26
N LYS A 420 3.86 26.36 -29.48
CA LYS A 420 4.51 27.57 -30.01
C LYS A 420 5.92 27.30 -30.53
N VAL A 421 6.61 26.33 -29.93
CA VAL A 421 7.98 25.94 -30.30
C VAL A 421 7.97 24.67 -31.17
N ARG A 422 7.17 23.68 -30.78
CA ARG A 422 7.04 22.40 -31.48
C ARG A 422 6.07 22.56 -32.64
N THR A 423 6.58 22.84 -33.84
CA THR A 423 5.79 22.91 -35.08
C THR A 423 6.00 21.67 -35.94
N ILE A 424 5.05 21.40 -36.85
CA ILE A 424 5.14 20.27 -37.78
C ILE A 424 6.41 20.32 -38.65
N ASP A 425 6.89 21.52 -39.00
CA ASP A 425 8.06 21.69 -39.87
C ASP A 425 9.39 21.62 -39.11
N ARG A 426 9.43 22.04 -37.84
CA ARG A 426 10.68 22.12 -37.06
C ARG A 426 10.91 20.86 -36.23
N ILE A 427 9.88 20.40 -35.52
CA ILE A 427 9.97 19.26 -34.59
C ILE A 427 8.75 18.34 -34.84
N PRO A 428 8.66 17.65 -35.99
CA PRO A 428 7.45 16.93 -36.40
C PRO A 428 6.97 15.90 -35.36
N GLN A 429 7.88 15.11 -34.79
CA GLN A 429 7.55 14.10 -33.78
C GLN A 429 7.09 14.76 -32.46
N GLY A 430 7.82 15.78 -31.98
CA GLY A 430 7.45 16.52 -30.78
C GLY A 430 6.11 17.24 -30.92
N TRP A 431 5.84 17.81 -32.10
CA TRP A 431 4.55 18.38 -32.46
C TRP A 431 3.45 17.32 -32.42
N ALA A 432 3.67 16.15 -33.04
CA ALA A 432 2.71 15.05 -33.05
C ALA A 432 2.39 14.54 -31.62
N ASN A 433 3.42 14.40 -30.76
CA ASN A 433 3.25 14.03 -29.36
C ASN A 433 2.38 15.05 -28.60
N THR A 434 2.73 16.34 -28.67
CA THR A 434 1.98 17.39 -27.99
C THR A 434 0.56 17.54 -28.54
N LYS A 435 0.39 17.43 -29.86
CA LYS A 435 -0.91 17.53 -30.52
C LYS A 435 -1.83 16.36 -30.17
N ASN A 436 -1.29 15.15 -29.99
CA ASN A 436 -2.05 14.00 -29.49
C ASN A 436 -2.51 14.23 -28.04
N THR A 437 -1.65 14.72 -27.15
CA THR A 437 -2.04 15.07 -25.78
C THR A 437 -3.11 16.16 -25.75
N LEU A 438 -3.00 17.16 -26.63
CA LEU A 438 -4.03 18.19 -26.80
C LEU A 438 -5.36 17.57 -27.24
N ALA A 439 -5.32 16.63 -28.18
CA ALA A 439 -6.51 15.91 -28.63
C ALA A 439 -7.18 15.12 -27.48
N ASN A 440 -6.39 14.40 -26.67
CA ASN A 440 -6.88 13.71 -25.47
C ASN A 440 -7.54 14.71 -24.50
N ALA A 441 -6.88 15.84 -24.24
CA ALA A 441 -7.41 16.87 -23.33
C ALA A 441 -8.72 17.48 -23.84
N TYR A 442 -8.90 17.64 -25.16
CA TYR A 442 -10.18 18.04 -25.75
C TYR A 442 -11.24 16.93 -25.67
N ALA A 443 -10.87 15.67 -25.86
CA ALA A 443 -11.81 14.54 -25.72
C ALA A 443 -12.39 14.47 -24.30
N ASP A 444 -11.55 14.68 -23.29
CA ASP A 444 -11.93 14.66 -21.86
C ASP A 444 -12.53 15.99 -21.34
N ARG A 445 -12.54 17.04 -22.17
CA ARG A 445 -12.89 18.40 -21.76
C ARG A 445 -14.35 18.52 -21.37
N ILE A 446 -14.58 18.84 -20.10
CA ILE A 446 -15.92 19.04 -19.52
C ILE A 446 -16.53 20.41 -19.90
N LYS A 447 -15.70 21.47 -20.02
CA LYS A 447 -16.18 22.82 -20.37
C LYS A 447 -16.47 22.97 -21.86
N GLY A 448 -17.45 23.79 -22.19
CA GLY A 448 -17.88 24.04 -23.58
C GLY A 448 -18.84 22.98 -24.11
N ASP A 449 -19.06 22.99 -25.43
CA ASP A 449 -19.92 21.99 -26.08
C ASP A 449 -19.16 20.66 -26.28
N LYS A 450 -19.69 19.58 -25.66
CA LYS A 450 -19.05 18.25 -25.70
C LYS A 450 -18.91 17.72 -27.14
N ALA A 451 -19.89 17.99 -28.01
CA ALA A 451 -19.83 17.51 -29.39
C ALA A 451 -18.74 18.22 -30.20
N GLU A 452 -18.60 19.53 -30.04
CA GLU A 452 -17.53 20.32 -30.67
C GLU A 452 -16.13 19.91 -30.16
N ASN A 453 -15.99 19.71 -28.85
CA ASN A 453 -14.75 19.25 -28.24
C ASN A 453 -14.29 17.90 -28.85
N LEU A 454 -15.21 16.94 -29.02
CA LEU A 454 -14.90 15.64 -29.63
C LEU A 454 -14.56 15.75 -31.13
N GLU A 455 -15.24 16.60 -31.90
CA GLU A 455 -14.87 16.82 -33.31
C GLU A 455 -13.46 17.44 -33.44
N LEU A 456 -13.09 18.35 -32.54
CA LEU A 456 -11.74 18.91 -32.49
C LEU A 456 -10.70 17.85 -32.14
N ALA A 457 -10.97 16.99 -31.16
CA ALA A 457 -10.09 15.89 -30.81
C ALA A 457 -9.88 14.94 -32.00
N ILE A 458 -10.96 14.50 -32.66
CA ILE A 458 -10.93 13.65 -33.85
C ILE A 458 -10.12 14.31 -34.97
N LYS A 459 -10.32 15.61 -35.21
CA LYS A 459 -9.55 16.37 -36.20
C LYS A 459 -8.05 16.32 -35.86
N PHE A 460 -7.68 16.60 -34.62
CA PHE A 460 -6.28 16.61 -34.19
C PHE A 460 -5.62 15.23 -34.26
N TYR A 461 -6.31 14.14 -33.89
CA TYR A 461 -5.77 12.79 -34.10
C TYR A 461 -5.50 12.49 -35.58
N ASN A 462 -6.42 12.88 -36.47
CA ASN A 462 -6.21 12.68 -37.91
C ASN A 462 -5.04 13.53 -38.46
N GLU A 463 -4.80 14.72 -37.92
CA GLU A 463 -3.61 15.52 -38.23
C GLU A 463 -2.33 14.81 -37.74
N VAL A 464 -2.33 14.29 -36.51
CA VAL A 464 -1.22 13.53 -35.92
C VAL A 464 -0.87 12.29 -36.74
N LEU A 465 -1.88 11.57 -37.24
CA LEU A 465 -1.70 10.36 -38.07
C LEU A 465 -1.10 10.63 -39.47
N GLN A 466 -0.98 11.90 -39.89
CA GLN A 466 -0.22 12.25 -41.10
C GLN A 466 1.30 12.19 -40.86
N VAL A 467 1.73 12.40 -39.61
CA VAL A 467 3.14 12.35 -39.20
C VAL A 467 3.47 10.96 -38.66
N ARG A 468 2.67 10.47 -37.70
CA ARG A 468 2.78 9.13 -37.15
C ARG A 468 2.15 8.15 -38.12
N THR A 469 2.97 7.40 -38.85
CA THR A 469 2.52 6.38 -39.81
C THR A 469 2.93 5.00 -39.33
N TYR A 470 2.23 3.97 -39.81
CA TYR A 470 2.53 2.57 -39.48
C TYR A 470 4.01 2.23 -39.71
N ASP A 471 4.61 2.70 -40.81
CA ASP A 471 5.98 2.35 -41.18
C ASP A 471 7.06 3.13 -40.41
N LYS A 472 6.80 4.40 -40.05
CA LYS A 472 7.80 5.27 -39.40
C LYS A 472 7.75 5.21 -37.88
N PHE A 473 6.55 5.12 -37.32
CA PHE A 473 6.30 5.20 -35.89
C PHE A 473 5.20 4.22 -35.47
N PRO A 474 5.36 2.90 -35.68
CA PRO A 474 4.30 1.91 -35.50
C PRO A 474 3.69 1.97 -34.09
N LYS A 475 4.52 2.09 -33.05
CA LYS A 475 4.08 2.17 -31.65
C LYS A 475 3.23 3.42 -31.40
N ASP A 476 3.68 4.60 -31.83
CA ASP A 476 2.96 5.85 -31.59
C ASP A 476 1.70 5.96 -32.46
N TRP A 477 1.75 5.43 -33.69
CA TRP A 477 0.62 5.32 -34.59
C TRP A 477 -0.50 4.48 -33.99
N ALA A 478 -0.16 3.31 -33.44
CA ALA A 478 -1.12 2.45 -32.76
C ALA A 478 -1.73 3.13 -31.53
N GLY A 479 -0.94 3.90 -30.78
CA GLY A 479 -1.43 4.68 -29.63
C GLY A 479 -2.46 5.73 -30.05
N THR A 480 -2.15 6.52 -31.07
CA THR A 480 -3.10 7.50 -31.63
C THR A 480 -4.35 6.83 -32.19
N LYS A 481 -4.25 5.60 -32.74
CA LYS A 481 -5.42 4.83 -33.20
C LYS A 481 -6.33 4.39 -32.06
N VAL A 482 -5.78 4.02 -30.90
CA VAL A 482 -6.55 3.72 -29.69
C VAL A 482 -7.27 4.97 -29.19
N ASP A 483 -6.57 6.11 -29.09
CA ASP A 483 -7.16 7.37 -28.64
C ASP A 483 -8.27 7.85 -29.58
N LEU A 484 -8.04 7.75 -30.89
CA LEU A 484 -9.04 8.05 -31.92
C LEU A 484 -10.26 7.11 -31.84
N ALA A 485 -10.06 5.84 -31.51
CA ALA A 485 -11.16 4.90 -31.34
C ALA A 485 -12.08 5.29 -30.18
N ASN A 486 -11.50 5.71 -29.05
CA ASN A 486 -12.29 6.19 -27.90
C ASN A 486 -13.07 7.44 -28.29
N ALA A 487 -12.44 8.40 -28.98
CA ALA A 487 -13.14 9.61 -29.44
C ALA A 487 -14.26 9.31 -30.44
N TYR A 488 -14.11 8.31 -31.31
CA TYR A 488 -15.21 7.85 -32.17
C TYR A 488 -16.35 7.21 -31.36
N ALA A 489 -16.04 6.43 -30.33
CA ALA A 489 -17.06 5.83 -29.49
C ALA A 489 -17.92 6.86 -28.76
N ASP A 490 -17.28 7.91 -28.23
CA ASP A 490 -17.95 9.01 -27.53
C ASP A 490 -18.60 10.04 -28.46
N ARG A 491 -18.33 9.95 -29.77
CA ARG A 491 -18.75 10.95 -30.76
C ARG A 491 -20.27 11.08 -30.83
N ILE A 492 -20.75 12.27 -30.48
CA ILE A 492 -22.18 12.61 -30.45
C ILE A 492 -22.74 12.85 -31.87
N ARG A 493 -21.95 13.42 -32.78
CA ARG A 493 -22.40 13.74 -34.15
C ARG A 493 -22.29 12.53 -35.08
N GLY A 494 -23.15 12.50 -36.10
CA GLY A 494 -23.21 11.44 -37.09
C GLY A 494 -24.02 10.23 -36.63
N ASN A 495 -23.89 9.12 -37.36
CA ASN A 495 -24.58 7.88 -37.01
C ASN A 495 -23.80 7.11 -35.93
N LYS A 496 -24.45 6.82 -34.79
CA LYS A 496 -23.82 6.11 -33.66
C LYS A 496 -23.32 4.71 -34.05
N GLU A 497 -24.06 3.96 -34.87
CA GLU A 497 -23.62 2.64 -35.34
C GLU A 497 -22.31 2.76 -36.14
N GLU A 498 -22.25 3.69 -37.11
CA GLU A 498 -21.04 3.89 -37.92
C GLU A 498 -19.84 4.36 -37.10
N ASN A 499 -20.08 5.22 -36.11
CA ASN A 499 -19.05 5.71 -35.19
C ASN A 499 -18.44 4.55 -34.38
N LEU A 500 -19.26 3.64 -33.84
CA LEU A 500 -18.77 2.45 -33.13
C LEU A 500 -17.99 1.50 -34.04
N GLU A 501 -18.39 1.32 -35.30
CA GLU A 501 -17.65 0.48 -36.24
C GLU A 501 -16.29 1.10 -36.63
N LYS A 502 -16.20 2.43 -36.74
CA LYS A 502 -14.90 3.13 -36.91
C LYS A 502 -14.00 2.97 -35.68
N SER A 503 -14.59 2.96 -34.48
CA SER A 503 -13.87 2.69 -33.24
C SER A 503 -13.29 1.27 -33.24
N ILE A 504 -14.13 0.25 -33.50
CA ILE A 504 -13.71 -1.16 -33.62
C ILE A 504 -12.57 -1.31 -34.64
N SER A 505 -12.74 -0.74 -35.83
CA SER A 505 -11.72 -0.79 -36.89
C SER A 505 -10.39 -0.18 -36.43
N SER A 506 -10.43 0.95 -35.73
CA SER A 506 -9.21 1.62 -35.25
C SER A 506 -8.49 0.82 -34.16
N LEU A 507 -9.23 0.18 -33.25
CA LEU A 507 -8.64 -0.71 -32.23
C LEU A 507 -8.05 -1.98 -32.86
N GLN A 508 -8.74 -2.58 -33.82
CA GLN A 508 -8.23 -3.75 -34.56
C GLN A 508 -6.95 -3.41 -35.35
N GLU A 509 -6.87 -2.21 -35.93
CA GLU A 509 -5.65 -1.71 -36.55
C GLU A 509 -4.50 -1.55 -35.54
N ALA A 510 -4.78 -0.99 -34.35
CA ALA A 510 -3.77 -0.85 -33.30
C ALA A 510 -3.23 -2.21 -32.81
N LEU A 511 -4.10 -3.23 -32.70
CA LEU A 511 -3.73 -4.60 -32.31
C LEU A 511 -2.78 -5.31 -33.30
N ARG A 512 -2.58 -4.77 -34.51
CA ARG A 512 -1.54 -5.26 -35.44
C ARG A 512 -0.13 -4.93 -34.96
N VAL A 513 0.00 -3.87 -34.16
CA VAL A 513 1.28 -3.44 -33.56
C VAL A 513 1.32 -3.87 -32.10
N TYR A 514 0.29 -3.53 -31.34
CA TYR A 514 0.17 -3.90 -29.93
C TYR A 514 -0.24 -5.36 -29.81
N THR A 515 0.72 -6.26 -29.87
CA THR A 515 0.55 -7.69 -29.61
C THR A 515 0.85 -8.01 -28.15
N ARG A 516 0.35 -9.16 -27.66
CA ARG A 516 0.61 -9.62 -26.29
C ARG A 516 2.11 -9.71 -25.98
N ASP A 517 2.90 -10.22 -26.92
CA ASP A 517 4.33 -10.47 -26.68
C ASP A 517 5.17 -9.20 -26.76
N ALA A 518 4.88 -8.31 -27.72
CA ALA A 518 5.70 -7.11 -27.94
C ALA A 518 5.28 -5.93 -27.03
N PHE A 519 3.98 -5.79 -26.74
CA PHE A 519 3.43 -4.68 -25.97
C PHE A 519 2.27 -5.15 -25.07
N PRO A 520 2.53 -6.04 -24.09
CA PRO A 520 1.49 -6.71 -23.30
C PRO A 520 0.52 -5.71 -22.65
N TYR A 521 1.05 -4.63 -22.07
CA TYR A 521 0.23 -3.62 -21.40
C TYR A 521 -0.70 -2.88 -22.39
N GLN A 522 -0.16 -2.34 -23.49
CA GLN A 522 -0.95 -1.63 -24.51
C GLN A 522 -1.94 -2.55 -25.21
N TRP A 523 -1.57 -3.80 -25.45
CA TRP A 523 -2.47 -4.83 -25.97
C TRP A 523 -3.66 -5.01 -25.04
N ALA A 524 -3.43 -5.19 -23.73
CA ALA A 524 -4.51 -5.33 -22.75
C ALA A 524 -5.42 -4.10 -22.67
N ILE A 525 -4.87 -2.87 -22.73
CA ILE A 525 -5.70 -1.65 -22.83
C ILE A 525 -6.62 -1.71 -24.05
N THR A 526 -6.03 -2.05 -25.19
CA THR A 526 -6.75 -2.09 -26.46
C THR A 526 -7.86 -3.14 -26.43
N GLN A 527 -7.61 -4.30 -25.80
CA GLN A 527 -8.62 -5.35 -25.58
C GLN A 527 -9.75 -4.88 -24.66
N ASN A 528 -9.45 -4.23 -23.53
CA ASN A 528 -10.50 -3.68 -22.66
C ASN A 528 -11.38 -2.67 -23.41
N ASN A 529 -10.77 -1.73 -24.13
CA ASN A 529 -11.52 -0.74 -24.88
C ASN A 529 -12.39 -1.42 -25.94
N LEU A 530 -11.85 -2.41 -26.64
CA LEU A 530 -12.61 -3.20 -27.61
C LEU A 530 -13.79 -3.91 -26.95
N GLY A 531 -13.61 -4.41 -25.71
CA GLY A 531 -14.68 -4.98 -24.90
C GLY A 531 -15.81 -3.99 -24.65
N THR A 532 -15.48 -2.77 -24.23
CA THR A 532 -16.45 -1.69 -24.01
C THR A 532 -17.22 -1.37 -25.29
N ILE A 533 -16.51 -1.22 -26.41
CA ILE A 533 -17.15 -0.91 -27.70
C ILE A 533 -18.02 -2.06 -28.19
N TYR A 534 -17.62 -3.32 -27.98
CA TYR A 534 -18.48 -4.46 -28.28
C TYR A 534 -19.75 -4.47 -27.41
N GLY A 535 -19.67 -4.09 -26.13
CA GLY A 535 -20.85 -3.98 -25.27
C GLY A 535 -21.88 -2.97 -25.79
N ASP A 536 -21.39 -1.85 -26.35
CA ASP A 536 -22.22 -0.79 -26.92
C ASP A 536 -22.62 -1.01 -28.39
N ARG A 537 -22.06 -2.02 -29.04
CA ARG A 537 -22.20 -2.24 -30.48
C ARG A 537 -23.66 -2.51 -30.88
N ILE A 538 -24.16 -1.65 -31.77
CA ILE A 538 -25.54 -1.71 -32.30
C ILE A 538 -25.68 -2.78 -33.39
N ARG A 539 -24.67 -2.93 -34.25
CA ARG A 539 -24.70 -3.88 -35.38
C ARG A 539 -24.60 -5.33 -34.89
N GLY A 540 -25.46 -6.19 -35.42
CA GLY A 540 -25.50 -7.62 -35.08
C GLY A 540 -26.43 -7.92 -33.91
N LYS A 541 -26.32 -9.12 -33.34
CA LYS A 541 -27.14 -9.51 -32.17
C LYS A 541 -26.45 -9.05 -30.89
N ARG A 542 -27.21 -8.39 -30.01
CA ARG A 542 -26.71 -7.88 -28.72
C ARG A 542 -26.01 -8.97 -27.89
N ALA A 543 -26.60 -10.17 -27.79
CA ALA A 543 -26.00 -11.27 -27.02
C ALA A 543 -24.64 -11.73 -27.59
N ASP A 544 -24.47 -11.75 -28.91
CA ASP A 544 -23.19 -12.14 -29.54
C ASP A 544 -22.14 -11.04 -29.33
N ASN A 545 -22.54 -9.78 -29.39
CA ASN A 545 -21.67 -8.64 -29.10
C ASN A 545 -21.20 -8.63 -27.63
N LEU A 546 -22.09 -8.92 -26.67
CA LEU A 546 -21.73 -9.03 -25.25
C LEU A 546 -20.75 -10.20 -25.00
N LYS A 547 -20.87 -11.31 -25.74
CA LYS A 547 -19.88 -12.41 -25.68
C LYS A 547 -18.51 -12.01 -26.22
N LEU A 548 -18.47 -11.20 -27.28
CA LEU A 548 -17.23 -10.61 -27.78
C LEU A 548 -16.61 -9.68 -26.73
N ALA A 549 -17.45 -8.89 -26.05
CA ALA A 549 -17.01 -8.01 -24.98
C ALA A 549 -16.36 -8.78 -23.82
N ILE A 550 -17.05 -9.80 -23.31
CA ILE A 550 -16.55 -10.72 -22.26
C ILE A 550 -15.22 -11.37 -22.68
N SER A 551 -15.11 -11.80 -23.94
CA SER A 551 -13.87 -12.39 -24.45
C SER A 551 -12.72 -11.38 -24.43
N ALA A 552 -12.96 -10.14 -24.87
CA ALA A 552 -11.94 -9.09 -24.88
C ALA A 552 -11.52 -8.66 -23.46
N TYR A 553 -12.46 -8.59 -22.51
CA TYR A 553 -12.13 -8.32 -21.12
C TYR A 553 -11.31 -9.44 -20.47
N ASN A 554 -11.64 -10.71 -20.74
CA ASN A 554 -10.83 -11.84 -20.25
C ASN A 554 -9.39 -11.77 -20.79
N LEU A 555 -9.21 -11.48 -22.09
CA LEU A 555 -7.87 -11.28 -22.68
C LEU A 555 -7.12 -10.14 -21.99
N SER A 556 -7.80 -9.02 -21.72
CA SER A 556 -7.21 -7.88 -21.02
C SER A 556 -6.76 -8.24 -19.58
N LEU A 557 -7.54 -9.07 -18.87
CA LEU A 557 -7.24 -9.51 -17.50
C LEU A 557 -6.10 -10.54 -17.42
N GLU A 558 -5.63 -11.09 -18.55
CA GLU A 558 -4.40 -11.92 -18.56
C GLU A 558 -3.13 -11.12 -18.26
N VAL A 559 -3.17 -9.80 -18.46
CA VAL A 559 -2.05 -8.88 -18.19
C VAL A 559 -2.37 -7.89 -17.07
N ARG A 560 -3.61 -7.40 -17.01
CA ARG A 560 -4.09 -6.50 -15.95
C ARG A 560 -4.62 -7.33 -14.79
N THR A 561 -3.76 -7.63 -13.83
CA THR A 561 -4.07 -8.46 -12.67
C THR A 561 -4.18 -7.59 -11.41
N PRO A 562 -4.68 -8.15 -10.29
CA PRO A 562 -4.74 -7.42 -9.03
C PRO A 562 -3.39 -6.95 -8.49
N THR A 563 -2.29 -7.56 -8.92
CA THR A 563 -0.91 -7.18 -8.54
C THR A 563 -0.22 -6.36 -9.64
N ALA A 564 -0.47 -6.70 -10.90
CA ALA A 564 0.05 -5.97 -12.06
C ALA A 564 -1.04 -5.05 -12.63
N PHE A 565 -0.90 -3.74 -12.40
CA PHE A 565 -1.86 -2.70 -12.82
C PHE A 565 -3.22 -2.78 -12.10
N PRO A 566 -3.28 -2.72 -10.76
CA PRO A 566 -4.50 -2.93 -9.98
C PRO A 566 -5.65 -2.00 -10.39
N ILE A 567 -5.40 -0.71 -10.60
CA ILE A 567 -6.44 0.24 -11.04
C ILE A 567 -7.06 -0.19 -12.38
N ASN A 568 -6.24 -0.69 -13.31
CA ASN A 568 -6.74 -1.16 -14.59
C ASN A 568 -7.44 -2.53 -14.49
N CYS A 569 -7.00 -3.38 -13.56
CA CYS A 569 -7.69 -4.62 -13.20
C CYS A 569 -9.08 -4.34 -12.64
N LEU A 570 -9.21 -3.39 -11.71
CA LEU A 570 -10.51 -2.92 -11.19
C LEU A 570 -11.48 -2.53 -12.31
N ILE A 571 -11.06 -1.64 -13.21
CA ILE A 571 -11.90 -1.19 -14.33
C ILE A 571 -12.30 -2.36 -15.23
N THR A 572 -11.34 -3.20 -15.62
CA THR A 572 -11.59 -4.31 -16.55
C THR A 572 -12.47 -5.39 -15.91
N GLY A 573 -12.22 -5.71 -14.63
CA GLY A 573 -12.98 -6.69 -13.85
C GLY A 573 -14.41 -6.24 -13.58
N ARG A 574 -14.62 -4.94 -13.27
CA ARG A 574 -15.96 -4.32 -13.22
C ARG A 574 -16.70 -4.48 -14.54
N ASN A 575 -16.07 -4.07 -15.64
CA ASN A 575 -16.68 -4.16 -16.97
C ASN A 575 -17.05 -5.61 -17.35
N LEU A 576 -16.18 -6.58 -17.02
CA LEU A 576 -16.47 -8.00 -17.18
C LEU A 576 -17.69 -8.42 -16.35
N GLY A 577 -17.70 -8.03 -15.06
CA GLY A 577 -18.78 -8.24 -14.11
C GLY A 577 -20.13 -7.78 -14.65
N ASP A 578 -20.22 -6.50 -14.97
CA ASP A 578 -21.45 -5.84 -15.43
C ASP A 578 -21.93 -6.43 -16.76
N THR A 579 -21.01 -6.71 -17.68
CA THR A 579 -21.35 -7.26 -19.01
C THR A 579 -21.86 -8.70 -18.90
N ALA A 580 -21.25 -9.51 -18.04
CA ALA A 580 -21.68 -10.88 -17.79
C ALA A 580 -23.05 -10.92 -17.09
N ASN A 581 -23.30 -9.98 -16.16
CA ASN A 581 -24.61 -9.80 -15.54
C ASN A 581 -25.72 -9.52 -16.55
N LEU A 582 -25.46 -8.71 -17.59
CA LEU A 582 -26.44 -8.40 -18.64
C LEU A 582 -26.88 -9.61 -19.48
N ILE A 583 -26.10 -10.71 -19.48
CA ILE A 583 -26.44 -11.95 -20.17
C ILE A 583 -26.71 -13.11 -19.21
N GLU A 584 -26.87 -12.82 -17.92
CA GLU A 584 -27.14 -13.79 -16.85
C GLU A 584 -26.04 -14.84 -16.65
N ASP A 585 -24.80 -14.50 -17.02
CA ASP A 585 -23.60 -15.32 -16.75
C ASP A 585 -22.99 -14.91 -15.40
N TRP A 586 -23.68 -15.30 -14.32
CA TRP A 586 -23.34 -14.89 -12.96
C TRP A 586 -21.97 -15.40 -12.49
N GLU A 587 -21.51 -16.56 -12.97
CA GLU A 587 -20.21 -17.12 -12.63
C GLU A 587 -19.06 -16.26 -13.20
N THR A 588 -19.17 -15.89 -14.48
CA THR A 588 -18.22 -14.95 -15.10
C THR A 588 -18.30 -13.58 -14.44
N ALA A 589 -19.50 -13.15 -14.04
CA ALA A 589 -19.67 -11.87 -13.35
C ALA A 589 -18.91 -11.85 -12.02
N ILE A 590 -19.10 -12.89 -11.19
CA ILE A 590 -18.40 -13.09 -9.92
C ILE A 590 -16.89 -13.13 -10.13
N LYS A 591 -16.38 -13.81 -11.17
CA LYS A 591 -14.95 -13.82 -11.50
C LYS A 591 -14.42 -12.40 -11.74
N GLY A 592 -15.12 -11.61 -12.57
CA GLY A 592 -14.73 -10.23 -12.88
C GLY A 592 -14.71 -9.33 -11.65
N TYR A 593 -15.79 -9.37 -10.85
CA TYR A 593 -15.87 -8.56 -9.64
C TYR A 593 -14.86 -8.99 -8.56
N ASN A 594 -14.52 -10.28 -8.45
CA ASN A 594 -13.49 -10.75 -7.52
C ASN A 594 -12.12 -10.17 -7.83
N LEU A 595 -11.70 -10.20 -9.10
CA LEU A 595 -10.44 -9.59 -9.53
C LEU A 595 -10.43 -8.08 -9.28
N ALA A 596 -11.58 -7.43 -9.47
CA ALA A 596 -11.72 -6.01 -9.18
C ALA A 596 -11.62 -5.71 -7.68
N ILE A 597 -12.30 -6.47 -6.81
CA ILE A 597 -12.24 -6.33 -5.35
C ILE A 597 -10.82 -6.60 -4.83
N GLU A 598 -10.13 -7.60 -5.37
CA GLU A 598 -8.75 -7.90 -4.99
C GLU A 598 -7.82 -6.74 -5.36
N ALA A 599 -8.00 -6.14 -6.54
CA ALA A 599 -7.25 -4.96 -6.95
C ALA A 599 -7.53 -3.73 -6.07
N VAL A 600 -8.78 -3.55 -5.65
CA VAL A 600 -9.18 -2.50 -4.68
C VAL A 600 -8.46 -2.69 -3.36
N GLU A 601 -8.46 -3.90 -2.81
CA GLU A 601 -7.77 -4.18 -1.54
C GLU A 601 -6.26 -3.97 -1.63
N ASN A 602 -5.61 -4.40 -2.72
CA ASN A 602 -4.18 -4.16 -2.91
C ASN A 602 -3.88 -2.65 -3.01
N THR A 603 -4.66 -1.90 -3.78
CA THR A 603 -4.50 -0.44 -3.90
C THR A 603 -4.76 0.27 -2.56
N ARG A 604 -5.75 -0.20 -1.79
CA ARG A 604 -6.09 0.35 -0.47
C ARG A 604 -4.95 0.13 0.53
N LEU A 605 -4.32 -1.04 0.54
CA LEU A 605 -3.18 -1.32 1.44
C LEU A 605 -1.95 -0.47 1.14
N GLU A 606 -1.76 -0.03 -0.11
CA GLU A 606 -0.67 0.86 -0.51
C GLU A 606 -0.95 2.36 -0.27
N ALA A 607 -2.19 2.73 0.07
CA ALA A 607 -2.57 4.12 0.25
C ALA A 607 -1.89 4.72 1.50
N LEU A 608 -1.45 5.97 1.36
CA LEU A 608 -0.61 6.65 2.35
C LEU A 608 -1.33 7.03 3.64
N ASN A 609 -2.65 7.21 3.57
CA ASN A 609 -3.46 7.68 4.69
C ASN A 609 -4.89 7.08 4.66
N PRO A 610 -5.60 7.13 5.79
CA PRO A 610 -6.94 6.53 5.95
C PRO A 610 -8.02 7.14 5.06
N GLN A 611 -7.95 8.45 4.80
CA GLN A 611 -8.90 9.14 3.93
C GLN A 611 -8.84 8.57 2.51
N ARG A 612 -7.63 8.36 1.98
CA ARG A 612 -7.46 7.77 0.65
C ARG A 612 -7.92 6.32 0.61
N GLN A 613 -7.71 5.55 1.67
CA GLN A 613 -8.23 4.19 1.77
C GLN A 613 -9.76 4.15 1.68
N GLN A 614 -10.44 5.07 2.37
CA GLN A 614 -11.89 5.23 2.32
C GLN A 614 -12.36 5.63 0.92
N GLU A 615 -11.69 6.56 0.25
CA GLU A 615 -12.00 7.00 -1.12
C GLU A 615 -11.91 5.85 -2.12
N ILE A 616 -10.82 5.06 -2.07
CA ILE A 616 -10.61 3.91 -2.96
C ILE A 616 -11.75 2.89 -2.80
N LEU A 617 -12.15 2.60 -1.55
CA LEU A 617 -13.27 1.69 -1.29
C LEU A 617 -14.60 2.28 -1.79
N SER A 618 -14.83 3.56 -1.53
CA SER A 618 -15.99 4.34 -1.98
C SER A 618 -16.15 4.31 -3.50
N GLU A 619 -15.06 4.52 -4.26
CA GLU A 619 -15.03 4.48 -5.73
C GLU A 619 -15.36 3.10 -6.33
N ALA A 620 -15.34 2.04 -5.51
CA ALA A 620 -15.54 0.66 -5.92
C ALA A 620 -16.82 0.00 -5.37
N MET A 621 -17.70 0.74 -4.68
CA MET A 621 -18.91 0.17 -4.06
C MET A 621 -19.87 -0.49 -5.05
N ASP A 622 -19.90 -0.03 -6.30
CA ASP A 622 -20.66 -0.65 -7.39
C ASP A 622 -20.24 -2.10 -7.67
N VAL A 623 -18.94 -2.40 -7.58
CA VAL A 623 -18.39 -3.75 -7.73
C VAL A 623 -18.89 -4.67 -6.61
N TYR A 624 -18.96 -4.17 -5.37
CA TYR A 624 -19.51 -4.91 -4.23
C TYR A 624 -21.02 -5.15 -4.38
N HIS A 625 -21.79 -4.15 -4.81
CA HIS A 625 -23.21 -4.34 -5.13
C HIS A 625 -23.41 -5.41 -6.22
N GLY A 626 -22.61 -5.35 -7.29
CA GLY A 626 -22.66 -6.28 -8.41
C GLY A 626 -22.37 -7.73 -8.00
N ILE A 627 -21.33 -7.97 -7.19
CA ILE A 627 -21.00 -9.32 -6.75
C ILE A 627 -22.04 -9.88 -5.76
N VAL A 628 -22.57 -9.04 -4.86
CA VAL A 628 -23.65 -9.43 -3.94
C VAL A 628 -24.88 -9.86 -4.75
N GLN A 629 -25.30 -9.06 -5.72
CA GLN A 629 -26.44 -9.40 -6.58
C GLN A 629 -26.19 -10.68 -7.40
N SER A 630 -24.97 -10.89 -7.89
CA SER A 630 -24.61 -12.10 -8.64
C SER A 630 -24.75 -13.37 -7.80
N TYR A 631 -24.27 -13.33 -6.54
CA TYR A 631 -24.46 -14.44 -5.60
C TYR A 631 -25.92 -14.66 -5.23
N LEU A 632 -26.71 -13.59 -5.05
CA LEU A 632 -28.15 -13.70 -4.82
C LEU A 632 -28.88 -14.35 -6.00
N ASN A 633 -28.51 -14.02 -7.24
CA ASN A 633 -29.06 -14.64 -8.45
C ASN A 633 -28.72 -16.14 -8.55
N LEU A 634 -27.57 -16.57 -8.00
CA LEU A 634 -27.20 -17.98 -7.83
C LEU A 634 -27.80 -18.65 -6.58
N ASN A 635 -28.63 -17.93 -5.81
CA ASN A 635 -29.21 -18.38 -4.54
C ASN A 635 -28.14 -18.75 -3.48
N GLN A 636 -26.96 -18.11 -3.53
CA GLN A 636 -25.86 -18.24 -2.58
C GLN A 636 -25.86 -17.07 -1.58
N LYS A 637 -26.87 -17.04 -0.72
CA LYS A 637 -27.11 -15.93 0.22
C LYS A 637 -26.01 -15.79 1.29
N ASP A 638 -25.38 -16.90 1.64
CA ASP A 638 -24.23 -16.97 2.53
C ASP A 638 -23.05 -16.18 1.94
N ARG A 639 -22.69 -16.48 0.69
CA ARG A 639 -21.65 -15.75 -0.04
C ARG A 639 -22.01 -14.28 -0.24
N ALA A 640 -23.25 -13.98 -0.60
CA ALA A 640 -23.71 -12.61 -0.71
C ALA A 640 -23.47 -11.83 0.60
N LEU A 641 -23.84 -12.41 1.75
CA LEU A 641 -23.66 -11.79 3.06
C LEU A 641 -22.18 -11.61 3.44
N GLU A 642 -21.31 -12.57 3.10
CA GLU A 642 -19.86 -12.42 3.30
C GLU A 642 -19.33 -11.17 2.57
N TYR A 643 -19.75 -10.94 1.31
CA TYR A 643 -19.31 -9.77 0.55
C TYR A 643 -19.95 -8.45 1.01
N VAL A 644 -21.16 -8.49 1.57
CA VAL A 644 -21.73 -7.33 2.27
C VAL A 644 -20.85 -6.95 3.46
N GLU A 645 -20.38 -7.92 4.24
CA GLU A 645 -19.43 -7.65 5.34
C GLU A 645 -18.07 -7.17 4.83
N ARG A 646 -17.61 -7.67 3.67
CA ARG A 646 -16.36 -7.23 3.05
C ARG A 646 -16.38 -5.78 2.57
N SER A 647 -17.56 -5.18 2.35
CA SER A 647 -17.64 -3.83 1.80
C SER A 647 -17.70 -2.71 2.84
N LYS A 648 -17.65 -3.02 4.15
CA LYS A 648 -17.88 -2.03 5.21
C LYS A 648 -16.90 -2.13 6.37
N THR A 649 -16.75 -1.05 7.13
CA THR A 649 -15.91 -0.97 8.33
C THR A 649 -14.45 -1.41 8.12
N ARG A 650 -13.94 -1.32 6.89
CA ARG A 650 -12.69 -1.99 6.50
C ARG A 650 -11.49 -1.38 7.17
N TYR A 651 -11.46 -0.05 7.28
CA TYR A 651 -10.37 0.63 7.94
C TYR A 651 -10.33 0.32 9.45
N LEU A 652 -11.48 0.39 10.14
CA LEU A 652 -11.52 0.12 11.58
C LEU A 652 -11.21 -1.35 11.91
N VAL A 653 -11.70 -2.29 11.12
CA VAL A 653 -11.35 -3.72 11.27
C VAL A 653 -9.85 -3.90 11.07
N GLN A 654 -9.26 -3.28 10.04
CA GLN A 654 -7.81 -3.32 9.83
C GLN A 654 -7.06 -2.78 11.05
N LEU A 655 -7.43 -1.60 11.53
CA LEU A 655 -6.80 -1.00 12.71
C LEU A 655 -6.85 -1.96 13.91
N LEU A 656 -8.00 -2.57 14.16
CA LEU A 656 -8.18 -3.51 15.27
C LEU A 656 -7.39 -4.80 15.10
N THR A 657 -7.35 -5.36 13.89
CA THR A 657 -6.55 -6.56 13.62
C THR A 657 -5.08 -6.25 13.78
N ASP A 658 -4.59 -5.15 13.17
CA ASP A 658 -3.18 -4.73 13.18
C ASP A 658 -2.70 -4.36 14.59
N ARG A 659 -3.57 -3.78 15.42
CA ARG A 659 -3.27 -3.44 16.84
C ARG A 659 -2.78 -4.66 17.62
N ASP A 660 -3.40 -5.81 17.41
CA ASP A 660 -3.16 -7.02 18.19
C ASP A 660 -2.14 -7.98 17.52
N ILE A 661 -1.53 -7.58 16.39
CA ILE A 661 -0.45 -8.34 15.73
C ILE A 661 0.86 -8.13 16.48
N TYR A 662 1.38 -9.17 17.11
CA TYR A 662 2.71 -9.17 17.73
C TYR A 662 3.64 -10.17 17.04
N PRO A 663 4.96 -9.91 17.04
CA PRO A 663 5.94 -10.86 16.51
C PRO A 663 5.86 -12.21 17.22
N LYS A 664 6.10 -13.29 16.48
CA LYS A 664 6.13 -14.65 17.03
C LYS A 664 7.39 -14.85 17.88
N GLY A 665 7.28 -15.59 18.99
CA GLY A 665 8.40 -15.88 19.89
C GLY A 665 8.27 -15.23 21.27
N ASP A 666 9.33 -15.31 22.07
CA ASP A 666 9.37 -14.71 23.41
C ASP A 666 9.81 -13.24 23.32
N ILE A 667 8.82 -12.34 23.15
CA ILE A 667 9.06 -10.91 22.93
C ILE A 667 9.09 -10.16 24.28
N PRO A 668 10.19 -9.46 24.61
CA PRO A 668 10.27 -8.60 25.78
C PRO A 668 9.11 -7.60 25.90
N PRO A 669 8.57 -7.36 27.12
CA PRO A 669 7.51 -6.38 27.33
C PRO A 669 7.86 -4.96 26.87
N THR A 670 9.14 -4.60 26.90
CA THR A 670 9.65 -3.30 26.40
C THR A 670 9.45 -3.15 24.90
N ILE A 671 9.73 -4.20 24.11
CA ILE A 671 9.52 -4.19 22.66
C ILE A 671 8.04 -4.08 22.33
N LYS A 672 7.17 -4.81 23.04
CA LYS A 672 5.71 -4.69 22.86
C LYS A 672 5.21 -3.27 23.16
N THR A 673 5.69 -2.68 24.25
CA THR A 673 5.30 -1.32 24.66
C THR A 673 5.73 -0.27 23.62
N GLU A 674 6.92 -0.42 23.06
CA GLU A 674 7.47 0.51 22.08
C GLU A 674 6.81 0.37 20.70
N LEU A 675 6.57 -0.86 20.24
CA LEU A 675 5.78 -1.14 19.03
C LEU A 675 4.38 -0.52 19.13
N ASP A 676 3.73 -0.71 20.27
CA ASP A 676 2.43 -0.14 20.58
C ASP A 676 2.45 1.40 20.56
N ARG A 677 3.52 2.03 21.08
CA ARG A 677 3.71 3.49 21.08
C ARG A 677 3.80 4.02 19.65
N LEU A 678 4.71 3.46 18.85
CA LEU A 678 4.96 3.91 17.47
C LEU A 678 3.73 3.73 16.57
N ARG A 679 3.04 2.59 16.67
CA ARG A 679 1.80 2.33 15.91
C ARG A 679 0.73 3.38 16.20
N ARG A 680 0.48 3.69 17.47
CA ARG A 680 -0.53 4.68 17.86
C ARG A 680 -0.14 6.09 17.43
N ALA A 681 1.13 6.47 17.56
CA ALA A 681 1.62 7.77 17.11
C ALA A 681 1.44 7.96 15.59
N ILE A 682 1.72 6.92 14.80
CA ILE A 682 1.49 6.93 13.35
C ILE A 682 0.00 7.09 13.03
N ILE A 683 -0.88 6.33 13.69
CA ILE A 683 -2.32 6.44 13.49
C ILE A 683 -2.80 7.85 13.85
N GLY A 684 -2.38 8.40 15.00
CA GLY A 684 -2.74 9.76 15.42
C GLY A 684 -2.34 10.81 14.39
N GLU A 685 -1.09 10.78 13.93
CA GLU A 685 -0.57 11.69 12.90
C GLU A 685 -1.31 11.53 11.56
N GLU A 686 -1.62 10.30 11.14
CA GLU A 686 -2.41 10.03 9.94
C GLU A 686 -3.82 10.64 10.02
N GLN A 687 -4.49 10.52 11.17
CA GLN A 687 -5.79 11.16 11.38
C GLN A 687 -5.69 12.69 11.36
N GLN A 688 -4.64 13.26 11.96
CA GLN A 688 -4.41 14.71 11.96
C GLN A 688 -4.19 15.25 10.54
N LEU A 689 -3.39 14.56 9.72
CA LEU A 689 -3.14 14.95 8.35
C LEU A 689 -4.40 14.82 7.48
N ALA A 690 -5.21 13.78 7.69
CA ALA A 690 -6.50 13.62 7.01
C ALA A 690 -7.43 14.82 7.26
N ILE A 691 -7.47 15.37 8.48
CA ILE A 691 -8.23 16.59 8.82
C ILE A 691 -7.74 17.80 7.99
N GLN A 692 -6.42 17.95 7.83
CA GLN A 692 -5.83 19.07 7.08
C GLN A 692 -6.17 18.97 5.58
N GLU A 693 -6.08 17.77 4.99
CA GLU A 693 -6.41 17.54 3.58
C GLU A 693 -7.89 17.81 3.27
N GLN A 694 -8.81 17.34 4.11
CA GLN A 694 -10.25 17.59 3.94
C GLN A 694 -10.59 19.09 3.91
N THR A 695 -9.84 19.90 4.66
CA THR A 695 -10.01 21.36 4.70
C THR A 695 -9.65 22.03 3.36
N ARG A 696 -8.68 21.47 2.62
CA ARG A 696 -8.20 22.02 1.35
C ARG A 696 -9.07 21.59 0.15
N ASN A 697 -9.62 20.38 0.17
CA ASN A 697 -10.31 19.78 -0.99
C ASN A 697 -11.78 20.23 -1.18
N ARG A 698 -12.43 20.85 -0.18
CA ARG A 698 -13.89 21.12 -0.20
C ARG A 698 -14.36 22.58 -0.30
N GLY A 699 -13.54 23.52 -0.80
CA GLY A 699 -14.11 24.78 -1.32
C GLY A 699 -13.42 26.10 -0.99
N VAL A 700 -12.10 26.18 -1.14
CA VAL A 700 -11.49 27.44 -1.57
C VAL A 700 -11.22 27.29 -3.06
N THR A 701 -11.69 28.22 -3.87
CA THR A 701 -11.12 28.43 -5.22
C THR A 701 -9.68 28.84 -4.99
N LEU A 702 -8.79 27.85 -4.89
CA LEU A 702 -7.37 28.09 -4.77
C LEU A 702 -6.98 28.90 -6.00
N THR A 703 -6.35 30.04 -5.78
CA THR A 703 -5.76 30.82 -6.87
C THR A 703 -4.79 29.93 -7.65
N LEU A 704 -4.54 30.26 -8.92
CA LEU A 704 -3.60 29.49 -9.75
C LEU A 704 -2.22 29.35 -9.09
N ASP A 705 -1.86 30.22 -8.15
CA ASP A 705 -0.60 30.19 -7.41
C ASP A 705 -0.67 29.33 -6.12
N GLU A 706 -1.84 29.21 -5.48
CA GLU A 706 -2.07 28.26 -4.37
C GLU A 706 -2.20 26.82 -4.87
N GLN A 707 -2.72 26.61 -6.08
CA GLN A 707 -2.73 25.28 -6.74
C GLN A 707 -1.32 24.81 -7.17
N LYS A 708 -0.34 25.72 -7.22
CA LYS A 708 1.06 25.44 -7.62
C LYS A 708 1.96 25.10 -6.42
N GLN A 709 1.51 25.25 -5.17
CA GLN A 709 2.33 24.92 -4.01
C GLN A 709 2.31 23.39 -3.75
N PRO A 710 3.48 22.73 -3.62
CA PRO A 710 3.55 21.30 -3.33
C PRO A 710 2.98 20.96 -1.94
N ILE A 711 2.27 19.84 -1.84
CA ILE A 711 1.74 19.21 -0.61
C ILE A 711 2.85 18.72 0.35
N LEU A 712 4.12 18.78 -0.08
CA LEU A 712 5.25 18.04 0.47
C LEU A 712 5.59 18.30 1.94
N ASN A 713 5.27 19.47 2.50
CA ASN A 713 5.74 19.85 3.84
C ASN A 713 4.96 19.22 5.00
N ASP A 714 3.71 18.77 4.80
CA ASP A 714 2.85 18.34 5.91
C ASP A 714 3.14 16.89 6.37
N TYR A 715 3.72 16.04 5.53
CA TYR A 715 3.96 14.61 5.83
C TYR A 715 5.31 14.30 6.51
N THR A 716 6.14 15.31 6.79
CA THR A 716 7.52 15.10 7.28
C THR A 716 7.54 14.32 8.60
N HIS A 717 6.66 14.65 9.54
CA HIS A 717 6.58 13.98 10.84
C HIS A 717 6.07 12.54 10.71
N LEU A 718 5.02 12.32 9.92
CA LEU A 718 4.52 10.97 9.62
C LEU A 718 5.60 10.08 9.00
N ASN A 719 6.35 10.60 8.03
CA ASN A 719 7.42 9.86 7.38
C ASN A 719 8.55 9.52 8.37
N HIS A 720 8.88 10.44 9.28
CA HIS A 720 9.84 10.17 10.35
C HIS A 720 9.35 9.04 11.27
N LEU A 721 8.10 9.08 11.73
CA LEU A 721 7.52 8.02 12.58
C LEU A 721 7.51 6.66 11.86
N LYS A 722 7.16 6.64 10.56
CA LYS A 722 7.21 5.42 9.73
C LYS A 722 8.64 4.90 9.57
N GLN A 723 9.62 5.78 9.41
CA GLN A 723 11.04 5.39 9.38
C GLN A 723 11.52 4.85 10.72
N GLU A 724 11.18 5.50 11.83
CA GLU A 724 11.51 5.06 13.20
C GLU A 724 10.93 3.67 13.45
N LEU A 725 9.68 3.42 13.06
CA LEU A 725 9.06 2.10 13.15
C LEU A 725 9.76 1.04 12.28
N ASN A 726 10.10 1.38 11.03
CA ASN A 726 10.80 0.44 10.14
C ASN A 726 12.20 0.10 10.67
N GLN A 727 12.94 1.08 11.20
CA GLN A 727 14.24 0.86 11.83
C GLN A 727 14.09 0.00 13.08
N PHE A 728 13.11 0.30 13.93
CA PHE A 728 12.81 -0.49 15.13
C PHE A 728 12.49 -1.95 14.80
N ILE A 729 11.69 -2.21 13.76
CA ILE A 729 11.41 -3.57 13.30
C ILE A 729 12.68 -4.27 12.81
N ALA A 730 13.48 -3.58 11.99
CA ALA A 730 14.70 -4.14 11.42
C ALA A 730 15.76 -4.47 12.50
N SER A 731 15.88 -3.65 13.54
CA SER A 731 16.90 -3.83 14.58
C SER A 731 16.46 -4.73 15.74
N GLU A 732 15.22 -4.60 16.21
CA GLU A 732 14.77 -5.26 17.45
C GLU A 732 13.86 -6.47 17.22
N ILE A 733 13.11 -6.50 16.10
CA ILE A 733 12.10 -7.53 15.84
C ILE A 733 12.58 -8.57 14.83
N ALA A 734 13.27 -8.16 13.77
CA ALA A 734 13.69 -9.06 12.69
C ALA A 734 14.66 -10.17 13.16
N GLU A 735 15.40 -9.95 14.24
CA GLU A 735 16.22 -10.99 14.87
C GLU A 735 15.38 -12.09 15.55
N ILE A 736 14.17 -11.77 16.00
CA ILE A 736 13.26 -12.68 16.72
C ILE A 736 12.24 -13.32 15.78
N ASP A 737 11.62 -12.52 14.90
CA ASP A 737 10.65 -12.96 13.89
C ASP A 737 10.93 -12.30 12.54
N LYS A 738 11.67 -13.00 11.68
CA LYS A 738 12.00 -12.56 10.31
C LYS A 738 10.78 -12.41 9.40
N THR A 739 9.63 -12.97 9.78
CA THR A 739 8.40 -12.99 8.98
C THR A 739 7.36 -11.97 9.44
N PHE A 740 7.69 -11.14 10.43
CA PHE A 740 6.77 -10.16 11.00
C PHE A 740 6.38 -9.08 9.99
N SER A 741 5.07 -8.83 9.86
CA SER A 741 4.50 -7.72 9.10
C SER A 741 3.59 -6.89 10.01
N LEU A 742 3.61 -5.57 9.83
CA LEU A 742 2.79 -4.61 10.57
C LEU A 742 1.33 -4.61 10.16
N THR A 743 1.08 -4.90 8.89
CA THR A 743 -0.25 -4.87 8.28
C THR A 743 -0.62 -6.26 7.83
N GLN A 744 -1.87 -6.64 8.09
CA GLN A 744 -2.46 -7.84 7.52
C GLN A 744 -3.57 -7.44 6.55
N LYS A 745 -3.63 -8.14 5.41
CA LYS A 745 -4.80 -8.07 4.53
C LYS A 745 -6.01 -8.53 5.32
N VAL A 746 -6.99 -7.64 5.51
CA VAL A 746 -8.22 -7.99 6.22
C VAL A 746 -8.98 -9.01 5.40
N GLU A 747 -9.03 -10.24 5.90
CA GLU A 747 -9.73 -11.32 5.23
C GLU A 747 -11.26 -11.18 5.33
N LEU A 748 -11.93 -11.86 4.40
CA LEU A 748 -13.37 -12.05 4.43
C LEU A 748 -13.77 -12.76 5.73
N ILE A 749 -14.81 -12.29 6.43
CA ILE A 749 -15.42 -13.07 7.50
C ILE A 749 -16.22 -14.23 6.87
N PRO A 750 -15.88 -15.51 7.14
CA PRO A 750 -16.65 -16.64 6.63
C PRO A 750 -18.06 -16.68 7.24
N PHE A 751 -19.05 -17.19 6.51
CA PHE A 751 -20.42 -17.28 6.99
C PHE A 751 -20.54 -18.07 8.30
N GLN A 752 -19.71 -19.10 8.50
CA GLN A 752 -19.70 -19.88 9.74
C GLN A 752 -19.37 -19.00 10.98
N ASP A 753 -18.54 -17.98 10.79
CA ASP A 753 -18.20 -17.03 11.84
C ASP A 753 -19.34 -16.04 12.09
N ILE A 754 -20.04 -15.59 11.04
CA ILE A 754 -21.28 -14.81 11.17
C ILE A 754 -22.34 -15.61 11.93
N LEU A 755 -22.52 -16.89 11.57
CA LEU A 755 -23.47 -17.78 12.21
C LEU A 755 -23.15 -17.98 13.70
N SER A 756 -21.86 -18.01 14.08
CA SER A 756 -21.43 -18.16 15.47
C SER A 756 -21.86 -17.01 16.40
N LEU A 757 -22.29 -15.87 15.84
CA LEU A 757 -22.82 -14.73 16.62
C LEU A 757 -24.25 -14.98 17.13
N THR A 758 -24.98 -15.89 16.46
CA THR A 758 -26.38 -16.24 16.72
C THR A 758 -26.50 -17.46 17.65
N ASP A 759 -27.66 -17.61 18.28
CA ASP A 759 -28.04 -18.79 19.06
C ASP A 759 -29.56 -19.01 18.95
N THR A 760 -30.13 -20.01 19.63
CA THR A 760 -31.57 -20.34 19.51
C THR A 760 -32.52 -19.19 19.85
N GLU A 761 -32.05 -18.21 20.65
CA GLU A 761 -32.82 -17.04 21.06
C GLU A 761 -32.27 -15.73 20.48
N THR A 762 -31.19 -15.76 19.69
CA THR A 762 -30.52 -14.57 19.13
C THR A 762 -30.45 -14.66 17.61
N CYS A 763 -31.04 -13.70 16.90
CA CYS A 763 -30.91 -13.56 15.46
C CYS A 763 -30.11 -12.31 15.09
N LEU A 764 -29.49 -12.35 13.91
CA LEU A 764 -28.89 -11.20 13.28
C LEU A 764 -29.89 -10.54 12.32
N LEU A 765 -30.00 -9.22 12.35
CA LEU A 765 -30.72 -8.43 11.36
C LEU A 765 -29.78 -7.37 10.78
N GLN A 766 -29.49 -7.47 9.49
CA GLN A 766 -28.50 -6.65 8.81
C GLN A 766 -29.07 -6.01 7.56
N TRP A 767 -28.87 -4.71 7.42
CA TRP A 767 -29.25 -3.99 6.20
C TRP A 767 -28.09 -3.88 5.21
N TYR A 768 -28.43 -3.75 3.93
CA TYR A 768 -27.50 -3.37 2.87
C TYR A 768 -28.25 -2.57 1.80
N ILE A 769 -27.78 -1.36 1.51
CA ILE A 769 -28.48 -0.44 0.61
C ILE A 769 -27.64 -0.27 -0.65
N THR A 770 -28.18 -0.77 -1.76
CA THR A 770 -27.56 -0.67 -3.09
C THR A 770 -28.10 0.56 -3.81
N GLY A 771 -27.59 0.82 -5.03
CA GLY A 771 -28.15 1.88 -5.89
C GLY A 771 -29.63 1.67 -6.24
N GLU A 772 -30.09 0.42 -6.25
CA GLU A 772 -31.43 0.06 -6.75
C GLU A 772 -32.39 -0.38 -5.64
N LYS A 773 -31.91 -0.98 -4.56
CA LYS A 773 -32.75 -1.63 -3.54
C LYS A 773 -32.17 -1.55 -2.14
N ILE A 774 -33.04 -1.68 -1.14
CA ILE A 774 -32.70 -1.98 0.24
C ILE A 774 -32.84 -3.49 0.45
N LEU A 775 -31.81 -4.12 0.99
CA LEU A 775 -31.79 -5.52 1.38
C LEU A 775 -31.78 -5.62 2.91
N ALA A 776 -32.51 -6.59 3.46
CA ALA A 776 -32.44 -6.94 4.87
C ALA A 776 -32.24 -8.46 5.04
N PHE A 777 -31.09 -8.83 5.60
CA PHE A 777 -30.71 -10.20 5.89
C PHE A 777 -31.07 -10.55 7.34
N VAL A 778 -31.81 -11.64 7.52
CA VAL A 778 -32.09 -12.23 8.83
C VAL A 778 -31.36 -13.57 8.91
N VAL A 779 -30.38 -13.68 9.81
CA VAL A 779 -29.62 -14.92 10.04
C VAL A 779 -30.03 -15.53 11.36
N SER A 780 -30.39 -16.81 11.33
CA SER A 780 -30.80 -17.61 12.48
C SER A 780 -29.80 -18.73 12.76
N ALA A 781 -29.76 -19.22 14.00
CA ALA A 781 -28.77 -20.22 14.45
C ALA A 781 -28.90 -21.60 13.79
N ASP A 782 -29.99 -21.87 13.07
CA ASP A 782 -30.16 -23.07 12.25
C ASP A 782 -29.43 -22.98 10.90
N GLY A 783 -28.76 -21.86 10.62
CA GLY A 783 -28.05 -21.61 9.37
C GLY A 783 -28.92 -21.00 8.27
N ASN A 784 -30.22 -20.74 8.54
CA ASN A 784 -31.10 -20.13 7.55
C ASN A 784 -30.83 -18.64 7.40
N ILE A 785 -30.77 -18.19 6.14
CA ILE A 785 -30.68 -16.77 5.75
C ILE A 785 -31.95 -16.38 5.02
N ASN A 786 -32.81 -15.64 5.73
CA ASN A 786 -34.00 -15.04 5.14
C ASN A 786 -33.65 -13.64 4.60
N LEU A 787 -34.05 -13.35 3.37
CA LEU A 787 -33.77 -12.07 2.70
C LEU A 787 -35.09 -11.37 2.41
N TRP A 788 -35.18 -10.12 2.80
CA TRP A 788 -36.19 -9.18 2.32
C TRP A 788 -35.55 -8.18 1.35
N GLU A 789 -36.27 -7.83 0.29
CA GLU A 789 -35.83 -6.88 -0.73
C GLU A 789 -36.91 -5.80 -0.95
N SER A 790 -36.48 -4.55 -1.04
CA SER A 790 -37.36 -3.42 -1.36
C SER A 790 -37.54 -3.21 -2.86
N SER A 791 -38.50 -2.35 -3.22
CA SER A 791 -38.54 -1.72 -4.54
C SER A 791 -37.50 -0.59 -4.66
N GLU A 792 -37.25 -0.13 -5.89
CA GLU A 792 -36.43 1.07 -6.14
C GLU A 792 -37.11 2.35 -5.63
N ASP A 793 -38.44 2.40 -5.66
CA ASP A 793 -39.22 3.51 -5.11
C ASP A 793 -39.04 3.62 -3.59
N ASP A 794 -39.02 2.49 -2.87
CA ASP A 794 -38.73 2.49 -1.44
C ASP A 794 -37.34 3.06 -1.15
N ARG A 795 -36.34 2.68 -1.96
CA ARG A 795 -34.95 3.16 -1.83
C ARG A 795 -34.84 4.65 -2.16
N ASN A 796 -35.54 5.16 -3.16
CA ASN A 796 -35.67 6.60 -3.46
C ASN A 796 -36.30 7.35 -2.28
N ARG A 797 -37.43 6.84 -1.79
CA ARG A 797 -38.15 7.47 -0.68
C ARG A 797 -37.33 7.48 0.60
N LEU A 798 -36.52 6.45 0.84
CA LEU A 798 -35.60 6.41 1.98
C LEU A 798 -34.62 7.58 1.92
N THR A 799 -34.00 7.81 0.75
CA THR A 799 -33.12 8.97 0.51
C THR A 799 -33.81 10.30 0.84
N ASP A 800 -35.04 10.50 0.37
CA ASP A 800 -35.80 11.72 0.64
C ASP A 800 -36.14 11.89 2.13
N LEU A 801 -36.52 10.81 2.82
CA LEU A 801 -36.82 10.82 4.24
C LEU A 801 -35.61 11.23 5.09
N ILE A 802 -34.42 10.73 4.75
CA ILE A 802 -33.18 11.10 5.46
C ILE A 802 -32.83 12.56 5.20
N ASN A 803 -32.94 13.01 3.96
CA ASN A 803 -32.67 14.41 3.62
C ASN A 803 -33.60 15.35 4.41
N ASN A 804 -34.88 15.00 4.51
CA ASN A 804 -35.84 15.74 5.34
C ASN A 804 -35.48 15.69 6.84
N TYR A 805 -35.15 14.50 7.36
CA TYR A 805 -34.72 14.31 8.75
C TYR A 805 -33.52 15.20 9.10
N LEU A 806 -32.46 15.16 8.28
CA LEU A 806 -31.24 15.94 8.47
C LEU A 806 -31.49 17.44 8.32
N GLN A 807 -32.29 17.85 7.33
CA GLN A 807 -32.66 19.25 7.13
C GLN A 807 -33.41 19.81 8.34
N LEU A 808 -34.40 19.09 8.86
CA LEU A 808 -35.14 19.49 10.06
C LEU A 808 -34.19 19.59 11.27
N TYR A 809 -33.35 18.56 11.47
CA TYR A 809 -32.44 18.48 12.62
C TYR A 809 -31.40 19.61 12.65
N TYR A 810 -30.74 19.89 11.53
CA TYR A 810 -29.68 20.89 11.44
C TYR A 810 -30.16 22.33 11.13
N SER A 811 -31.46 22.54 10.91
CA SER A 811 -32.00 23.87 10.68
C SER A 811 -31.97 24.74 11.96
N GLN A 812 -31.63 26.03 11.81
CA GLN A 812 -31.50 26.96 12.95
C GLN A 812 -32.79 27.11 13.79
N ASN A 813 -33.97 27.00 13.15
CA ASN A 813 -35.28 27.17 13.80
C ASN A 813 -36.13 25.90 13.83
N GLY A 814 -35.70 24.80 13.21
CA GLY A 814 -36.52 23.60 13.06
C GLY A 814 -36.23 22.51 14.09
N HIS A 815 -35.27 22.67 15.00
CA HIS A 815 -34.98 21.63 16.01
C HIS A 815 -36.19 21.32 16.91
N GLN A 816 -36.94 22.33 17.35
CA GLN A 816 -38.17 22.09 18.11
C GLN A 816 -39.24 21.39 17.27
N GLU A 817 -39.31 21.71 15.98
CA GLU A 817 -40.23 21.04 15.06
C GLU A 817 -39.82 19.60 14.80
N TRP A 818 -38.51 19.33 14.69
CA TRP A 818 -37.95 17.98 14.62
C TRP A 818 -38.33 17.16 15.87
N ILE A 819 -38.21 17.73 17.08
CA ILE A 819 -38.66 17.06 18.32
C ILE A 819 -40.17 16.73 18.27
N ASN A 820 -40.98 17.65 17.76
CA ASN A 820 -42.42 17.46 17.64
C ASN A 820 -42.78 16.38 16.61
N GLN A 821 -42.05 16.32 15.49
CA GLN A 821 -42.28 15.38 14.40
C GLN A 821 -41.59 14.03 14.57
N LEU A 822 -40.66 13.88 15.52
CA LEU A 822 -39.81 12.70 15.65
C LEU A 822 -40.59 11.38 15.65
N ALA A 823 -41.71 11.30 16.37
CA ALA A 823 -42.54 10.09 16.38
C ALA A 823 -43.14 9.75 15.00
N ASN A 824 -43.54 10.76 14.22
CA ASN A 824 -44.05 10.57 12.87
C ASN A 824 -42.91 10.18 11.92
N LEU A 825 -41.75 10.82 12.03
CA LEU A 825 -40.57 10.46 11.25
C LEU A 825 -40.16 9.00 11.50
N LEU A 826 -40.16 8.53 12.74
CA LEU A 826 -39.89 7.12 13.06
C LEU A 826 -40.95 6.17 12.48
N GLN A 827 -42.21 6.59 12.40
CA GLN A 827 -43.25 5.82 11.70
C GLN A 827 -42.97 5.77 10.20
N ASP A 828 -42.64 6.90 9.57
CA ASP A 828 -42.32 6.97 8.14
C ASP A 828 -41.12 6.08 7.79
N PHE A 829 -40.08 6.07 8.63
CA PHE A 829 -38.95 5.15 8.49
C PHE A 829 -39.37 3.69 8.65
N SER A 830 -40.20 3.36 9.64
CA SER A 830 -40.65 1.99 9.85
C SER A 830 -41.46 1.46 8.67
N ASP A 831 -42.34 2.29 8.12
CA ASP A 831 -43.19 1.96 6.97
C ASP A 831 -42.34 1.80 5.71
N ASN A 832 -41.38 2.71 5.46
CA ASN A 832 -40.53 2.64 4.27
C ASN A 832 -39.47 1.53 4.33
N LEU A 833 -38.99 1.17 5.53
CA LEU A 833 -38.12 0.01 5.73
C LEU A 833 -38.89 -1.31 5.83
N HIS A 834 -40.22 -1.27 5.75
CA HIS A 834 -41.12 -2.43 5.87
C HIS A 834 -40.79 -3.31 7.08
N ILE A 835 -40.56 -2.70 8.24
CA ILE A 835 -40.12 -3.41 9.45
C ILE A 835 -41.08 -4.57 9.79
N ASN A 836 -42.39 -4.34 9.69
CA ASN A 836 -43.37 -5.38 10.01
C ASN A 836 -43.25 -6.63 9.11
N ASP A 837 -42.86 -6.47 7.84
CA ASP A 837 -42.66 -7.59 6.92
C ASP A 837 -41.36 -8.33 7.25
N ILE A 838 -40.27 -7.59 7.52
CA ILE A 838 -38.99 -8.18 7.97
C ILE A 838 -39.19 -9.00 9.25
N LEU A 839 -40.01 -8.52 10.19
CA LEU A 839 -40.28 -9.23 11.44
C LEU A 839 -40.98 -10.59 11.24
N THR A 840 -41.62 -10.83 10.10
CA THR A 840 -42.22 -12.14 9.78
C THR A 840 -41.17 -13.19 9.41
N LEU A 841 -39.96 -12.76 9.06
CA LEU A 841 -38.83 -13.61 8.70
C LEU A 841 -38.01 -14.08 9.92
N ILE A 842 -38.28 -13.50 11.09
CA ILE A 842 -37.57 -13.80 12.34
C ILE A 842 -38.30 -14.94 13.07
N PRO A 843 -37.59 -16.02 13.47
CA PRO A 843 -38.20 -17.12 14.21
C PRO A 843 -38.85 -16.67 15.52
N ASN A 844 -39.98 -17.27 15.88
CA ASN A 844 -40.68 -16.96 17.13
C ASN A 844 -39.88 -17.30 18.41
N THR A 845 -38.82 -18.11 18.31
CA THR A 845 -37.90 -18.40 19.43
C THR A 845 -36.95 -17.24 19.71
N CYS A 846 -36.77 -16.33 18.76
CA CYS A 846 -35.88 -15.19 18.89
C CYS A 846 -36.38 -14.22 19.97
N LYS A 847 -35.52 -13.92 20.93
CA LYS A 847 -35.72 -12.90 21.97
C LYS A 847 -34.77 -11.72 21.80
N ARG A 848 -33.62 -11.92 21.16
CA ARG A 848 -32.58 -10.90 20.97
C ARG A 848 -32.28 -10.68 19.50
N LEU A 849 -32.18 -9.41 19.10
CA LEU A 849 -31.74 -9.00 17.77
C LEU A 849 -30.41 -8.26 17.87
N ILE A 850 -29.40 -8.79 17.19
CA ILE A 850 -28.20 -8.05 16.86
C ILE A 850 -28.49 -7.30 15.57
N ILE A 851 -28.60 -5.98 15.65
CA ILE A 851 -28.86 -5.07 14.54
C ILE A 851 -27.53 -4.57 13.99
N ILE A 852 -27.34 -4.77 12.70
CA ILE A 852 -26.24 -4.17 11.92
C ILE A 852 -26.82 -3.16 10.94
N PRO A 853 -26.78 -1.86 11.28
CA PRO A 853 -27.19 -0.80 10.38
C PRO A 853 -26.21 -0.69 9.19
N TYR A 854 -26.63 0.06 8.17
CA TYR A 854 -25.81 0.38 7.00
C TYR A 854 -26.03 1.85 6.61
N LEU A 855 -24.94 2.56 6.35
CA LEU A 855 -24.91 3.99 6.03
C LEU A 855 -25.67 4.83 7.08
N PHE A 856 -26.54 5.73 6.64
CA PHE A 856 -27.32 6.60 7.51
C PHE A 856 -28.21 5.86 8.52
N LEU A 857 -28.46 4.55 8.39
CA LEU A 857 -29.21 3.80 9.40
C LEU A 857 -28.49 3.76 10.75
N HIS A 858 -27.16 3.96 10.78
CA HIS A 858 -26.38 4.08 12.01
C HIS A 858 -26.81 5.25 12.90
N ILE A 859 -27.43 6.29 12.33
CA ILE A 859 -27.86 7.48 13.08
C ILE A 859 -29.34 7.47 13.48
N LEU A 860 -30.06 6.37 13.20
CA LEU A 860 -31.47 6.21 13.55
C LEU A 860 -31.64 5.33 14.80
N PRO A 861 -32.60 5.65 15.68
CA PRO A 861 -32.92 4.80 16.82
C PRO A 861 -33.78 3.61 16.35
N LEU A 862 -33.20 2.68 15.57
CA LEU A 862 -33.87 1.49 15.03
C LEU A 862 -34.64 0.67 16.09
N HIS A 863 -34.15 0.61 17.32
CA HIS A 863 -34.82 0.00 18.48
C HIS A 863 -36.17 0.64 18.84
N ALA A 864 -36.36 1.92 18.49
CA ALA A 864 -37.56 2.71 18.75
C ALA A 864 -38.52 2.77 17.55
N LEU A 865 -38.24 2.08 16.45
CA LEU A 865 -39.15 2.04 15.30
C LEU A 865 -40.50 1.42 15.71
N PRO A 866 -41.63 2.07 15.37
CA PRO A 866 -42.96 1.51 15.61
C PRO A 866 -43.17 0.19 14.87
N ILE A 867 -43.82 -0.76 15.53
CA ILE A 867 -44.24 -2.04 14.96
C ILE A 867 -45.74 -2.24 15.22
N ASN A 868 -46.32 -3.28 14.62
CA ASN A 868 -47.73 -3.63 14.83
C ASN A 868 -48.11 -3.68 16.32
N GLN A 869 -49.41 -3.49 16.61
CA GLN A 869 -49.99 -3.53 17.97
C GLN A 869 -49.59 -2.35 18.89
N ASN A 870 -49.26 -1.18 18.31
CA ASN A 870 -48.83 0.01 19.06
C ASN A 870 -47.60 -0.25 19.96
N GLN A 871 -46.71 -1.13 19.51
CA GLN A 871 -45.43 -1.43 20.17
C GLN A 871 -44.28 -0.80 19.37
N ILE A 872 -43.08 -0.77 19.97
CA ILE A 872 -41.83 -0.48 19.26
C ILE A 872 -40.96 -1.73 19.20
N LEU A 873 -39.95 -1.75 18.33
CA LEU A 873 -39.10 -2.93 18.11
C LEU A 873 -38.52 -3.51 19.41
N GLN A 874 -38.02 -2.65 20.30
CA GLN A 874 -37.45 -3.08 21.58
C GLN A 874 -38.48 -3.59 22.61
N ASP A 875 -39.78 -3.38 22.41
CA ASP A 875 -40.79 -4.03 23.27
C ASP A 875 -40.88 -5.53 22.98
N LYS A 876 -40.58 -5.94 21.74
CA LYS A 876 -40.63 -7.32 21.30
C LYS A 876 -39.30 -8.06 21.48
N TYR A 877 -38.18 -7.38 21.24
CA TYR A 877 -36.83 -7.98 21.31
C TYR A 877 -35.88 -7.20 22.21
N ASP A 878 -34.85 -7.86 22.73
CA ASP A 878 -33.66 -7.19 23.25
C ASP A 878 -32.79 -6.79 22.05
N VAL A 879 -32.60 -5.48 21.85
CA VAL A 879 -31.90 -4.96 20.67
C VAL A 879 -30.47 -4.57 21.04
N GLN A 880 -29.49 -5.08 20.30
CA GLN A 880 -28.07 -4.78 20.43
C GLN A 880 -27.53 -4.26 19.11
N TYR A 881 -26.70 -3.21 19.11
CA TYR A 881 -26.13 -2.64 17.90
C TYR A 881 -24.71 -3.13 17.66
N ALA A 882 -24.40 -3.42 16.41
CA ALA A 882 -23.06 -3.74 15.95
C ALA A 882 -22.78 -2.99 14.63
N PRO A 883 -21.60 -2.38 14.45
CA PRO A 883 -21.25 -1.75 13.18
C PRO A 883 -21.10 -2.76 12.03
N SER A 884 -20.57 -3.95 12.33
CA SER A 884 -20.43 -5.07 11.39
C SER A 884 -20.30 -6.38 12.17
N CYS A 885 -20.53 -7.53 11.51
CA CYS A 885 -20.37 -8.85 12.11
C CYS A 885 -18.92 -9.06 12.55
N GLN A 886 -17.97 -8.64 11.70
CA GLN A 886 -16.55 -8.78 11.95
C GLN A 886 -16.10 -7.95 13.16
N LEU A 887 -16.54 -6.69 13.26
CA LEU A 887 -16.24 -5.86 14.43
C LEU A 887 -16.83 -6.45 15.71
N PHE A 888 -18.08 -6.93 15.65
CA PHE A 888 -18.75 -7.56 16.79
C PHE A 888 -18.03 -8.83 17.26
N LYS A 889 -17.56 -9.66 16.33
CA LYS A 889 -16.74 -10.84 16.65
C LYS A 889 -15.44 -10.44 17.34
N ILE A 890 -14.74 -9.42 16.84
CA ILE A 890 -13.49 -8.93 17.43
C ILE A 890 -13.74 -8.41 18.85
N THR A 891 -14.78 -7.60 19.08
CA THR A 891 -15.07 -7.05 20.41
C THR A 891 -15.56 -8.12 21.39
N GLN A 892 -16.24 -9.16 20.92
CA GLN A 892 -16.66 -10.31 21.72
C GLN A 892 -15.48 -11.13 22.28
N GLN A 893 -14.35 -11.17 21.58
CA GLN A 893 -13.17 -11.94 21.99
C GLN A 893 -12.36 -11.27 23.11
N ARG A 894 -12.70 -10.03 23.49
CA ARG A 894 -11.99 -9.28 24.52
C ARG A 894 -12.29 -9.78 25.92
N GLN A 895 -11.34 -9.55 26.84
CA GLN A 895 -11.52 -9.92 28.24
C GLN A 895 -12.68 -9.14 28.87
N LEU A 896 -13.61 -9.90 29.45
CA LEU A 896 -14.82 -9.39 30.06
C LEU A 896 -14.62 -9.22 31.57
N ASN A 897 -14.17 -8.03 31.98
CA ASN A 897 -13.99 -7.71 33.40
C ASN A 897 -15.30 -7.27 34.08
N ASP A 898 -15.38 -7.49 35.39
CA ASP A 898 -16.46 -7.00 36.26
C ASP A 898 -16.45 -5.46 36.33
N LEU A 899 -17.64 -4.86 36.47
CA LEU A 899 -17.84 -3.41 36.62
C LEU A 899 -17.65 -2.95 38.07
N ASN A 900 -16.41 -3.07 38.56
CA ASN A 900 -16.04 -2.72 39.94
C ASN A 900 -15.53 -1.29 40.09
N SER A 901 -14.80 -0.77 39.11
CA SER A 901 -14.24 0.58 39.11
C SER A 901 -14.92 1.51 38.10
N LEU A 902 -15.12 2.76 38.52
CA LEU A 902 -15.64 3.86 37.71
C LEU A 902 -14.58 4.96 37.59
N PHE A 903 -14.35 5.45 36.38
CA PHE A 903 -13.67 6.73 36.15
C PHE A 903 -14.65 7.69 35.48
N ALA A 904 -15.01 8.79 36.15
CA ALA A 904 -16.01 9.72 35.64
C ALA A 904 -15.46 11.13 35.41
N ILE A 905 -15.87 11.72 34.30
CA ILE A 905 -15.65 13.11 33.94
C ILE A 905 -16.95 13.84 34.24
N GLN A 906 -16.90 14.85 35.11
CA GLN A 906 -18.08 15.51 35.66
C GLN A 906 -18.11 17.00 35.33
N ASN A 907 -19.03 17.41 34.46
CA ASN A 907 -19.38 18.81 34.18
C ASN A 907 -18.18 19.76 33.96
N PRO A 908 -17.25 19.49 33.02
CA PRO A 908 -16.01 20.27 32.89
C PRO A 908 -16.24 21.77 32.66
N GLN A 909 -17.26 22.12 31.88
CA GLN A 909 -17.63 23.50 31.56
C GLN A 909 -18.47 24.17 32.66
N ASN A 910 -18.86 23.43 33.70
CA ASN A 910 -19.71 23.88 34.80
C ASN A 910 -20.92 24.68 34.27
N ASN A 911 -21.66 24.13 33.32
CA ASN A 911 -22.84 24.80 32.72
C ASN A 911 -24.01 23.83 32.44
N LEU A 912 -23.81 22.52 32.65
CA LEU A 912 -24.88 21.53 32.70
C LEU A 912 -25.44 21.50 34.14
N LEU A 913 -26.76 21.44 34.25
CA LEU A 913 -27.49 21.63 35.50
C LEU A 913 -27.68 20.31 36.27
N PHE A 914 -27.78 19.18 35.55
CA PHE A 914 -28.12 17.88 36.13
C PHE A 914 -26.99 16.85 36.05
N THR A 915 -25.93 17.09 35.27
CA THR A 915 -24.71 16.27 35.26
C THR A 915 -24.12 15.98 36.64
N ASP A 916 -24.09 16.99 37.53
CA ASP A 916 -23.54 16.79 38.88
C ASP A 916 -24.37 15.80 39.71
N LEU A 917 -25.68 15.74 39.46
CA LEU A 917 -26.59 14.80 40.12
C LEU A 917 -26.33 13.37 39.63
N GLU A 918 -26.21 13.22 38.32
CA GLU A 918 -25.91 11.96 37.64
C GLU A 918 -24.66 11.30 38.23
N VAL A 919 -23.52 12.01 38.21
CA VAL A 919 -22.24 11.45 38.68
C VAL A 919 -22.23 11.21 40.19
N GLU A 920 -22.81 12.12 40.99
CA GLU A 920 -22.85 11.96 42.46
C GLU A 920 -23.66 10.73 42.90
N ILE A 921 -24.66 10.30 42.12
CA ILE A 921 -25.44 9.09 42.39
C ILE A 921 -24.71 7.86 41.87
N ILE A 922 -24.25 7.88 40.60
CA ILE A 922 -23.63 6.74 39.94
C ILE A 922 -22.37 6.28 40.66
N LYS A 923 -21.53 7.20 41.15
CA LYS A 923 -20.27 6.83 41.84
C LYS A 923 -20.49 5.90 43.04
N ASN A 924 -21.63 6.03 43.74
CA ASN A 924 -21.94 5.21 44.91
C ASN A 924 -22.39 3.78 44.54
N LEU A 925 -22.64 3.52 43.25
CA LEU A 925 -22.95 2.19 42.75
C LEU A 925 -21.69 1.36 42.50
N PHE A 926 -20.49 1.95 42.52
CA PHE A 926 -19.21 1.29 42.25
C PHE A 926 -18.39 1.07 43.53
N VAL A 927 -17.50 0.07 43.50
CA VAL A 927 -16.61 -0.24 44.62
C VAL A 927 -15.48 0.78 44.71
N GLN A 928 -14.99 1.21 43.55
CA GLN A 928 -13.95 2.24 43.40
C GLN A 928 -14.44 3.27 42.40
N SER A 929 -14.26 4.55 42.72
CA SER A 929 -14.64 5.65 41.83
C SER A 929 -13.61 6.77 41.87
N ASP A 930 -13.06 7.13 40.72
CA ASP A 930 -12.24 8.32 40.51
C ASP A 930 -13.01 9.33 39.68
N ILE A 931 -13.05 10.59 40.12
CA ILE A 931 -13.86 11.64 39.51
C ILE A 931 -12.99 12.86 39.19
N LEU A 932 -12.93 13.24 37.92
CA LEU A 932 -12.41 14.54 37.49
C LEU A 932 -13.60 15.48 37.27
N ALA A 933 -13.74 16.48 38.15
CA ALA A 933 -14.89 17.39 38.14
C ALA A 933 -14.51 18.82 37.77
N GLN A 934 -15.39 19.47 36.99
CA GLN A 934 -15.35 20.89 36.63
C GLN A 934 -13.96 21.28 36.12
N GLN A 935 -13.37 22.36 36.64
CA GLN A 935 -12.08 22.89 36.18
C GLN A 935 -10.89 21.92 36.28
N ASN A 936 -11.03 20.78 36.96
CA ASN A 936 -9.98 19.76 37.05
C ASN A 936 -10.09 18.71 35.93
N ALA A 937 -11.21 18.69 35.19
CA ALA A 937 -11.45 17.76 34.09
C ALA A 937 -10.86 18.30 32.79
N THR A 938 -9.53 18.34 32.73
CA THR A 938 -8.77 18.78 31.55
C THR A 938 -8.25 17.56 30.76
N GLU A 939 -7.82 17.77 29.52
CA GLU A 939 -7.24 16.72 28.69
C GLU A 939 -5.97 16.12 29.30
N ILE A 940 -5.04 16.97 29.73
CA ILE A 940 -3.80 16.54 30.40
C ILE A 940 -4.15 15.70 31.64
N ALA A 941 -5.14 16.13 32.42
CA ALA A 941 -5.55 15.42 33.62
C ALA A 941 -6.09 14.02 33.29
N ILE A 942 -6.81 13.84 32.19
CA ILE A 942 -7.29 12.53 31.72
C ILE A 942 -6.13 11.69 31.17
N LYS A 943 -5.38 12.23 30.20
CA LYS A 943 -4.30 11.54 29.46
C LYS A 943 -3.18 11.04 30.40
N THR A 944 -2.95 11.73 31.53
CA THR A 944 -1.90 11.37 32.51
C THR A 944 -2.41 10.61 33.74
N HIS A 945 -3.73 10.39 33.89
CA HIS A 945 -4.26 9.74 35.09
C HIS A 945 -3.97 8.24 35.12
N GLN A 946 -3.32 7.75 36.19
CA GLN A 946 -2.92 6.34 36.30
C GLN A 946 -4.08 5.35 36.23
N ASN A 947 -5.23 5.69 36.83
CA ASN A 947 -6.40 4.80 36.85
C ASN A 947 -7.30 4.87 35.61
N PHE A 948 -7.16 5.89 34.75
CA PHE A 948 -7.99 6.05 33.56
C PHE A 948 -7.90 4.84 32.60
N PRO A 949 -6.69 4.37 32.19
CA PRO A 949 -6.56 3.20 31.30
C PRO A 949 -6.91 1.86 31.97
N LEU A 950 -7.07 1.84 33.31
CA LEU A 950 -7.32 0.64 34.11
C LEU A 950 -8.77 0.52 34.60
N ALA A 951 -9.60 1.55 34.40
CA ALA A 951 -10.98 1.57 34.84
C ALA A 951 -11.83 0.55 34.07
N ASN A 952 -12.78 -0.10 34.75
CA ASN A 952 -13.72 -1.03 34.12
C ASN A 952 -14.88 -0.28 33.44
N CYS A 953 -15.30 0.85 34.01
CA CYS A 953 -16.29 1.75 33.44
C CYS A 953 -15.71 3.15 33.32
N ILE A 954 -15.77 3.74 32.12
CA ILE A 954 -15.44 5.15 31.90
C ILE A 954 -16.74 5.88 31.58
N HIS A 955 -17.02 6.97 32.29
CA HIS A 955 -18.25 7.72 32.17
C HIS A 955 -17.97 9.20 31.88
N PHE A 956 -18.27 9.64 30.67
CA PHE A 956 -18.14 11.04 30.27
C PHE A 956 -19.49 11.74 30.42
N SER A 957 -19.61 12.62 31.41
CA SER A 957 -20.77 13.50 31.59
C SER A 957 -20.37 14.94 31.31
N CYS A 958 -20.45 15.31 30.03
CA CYS A 958 -19.94 16.57 29.48
C CYS A 958 -20.65 16.93 28.17
N HIS A 959 -20.24 18.03 27.53
CA HIS A 959 -20.71 18.33 26.17
C HIS A 959 -19.95 17.47 25.15
N GLY A 960 -20.66 17.04 24.12
CA GLY A 960 -20.09 16.42 22.93
C GLY A 960 -20.43 17.26 21.71
N THR A 961 -19.59 17.18 20.69
CA THR A 961 -19.84 17.81 19.39
C THR A 961 -19.46 16.86 18.27
N PHE A 962 -20.32 16.74 17.27
CA PHE A 962 -20.04 16.02 16.04
C PHE A 962 -19.86 17.01 14.89
N ASN A 963 -18.78 16.85 14.13
CA ASN A 963 -18.52 17.67 12.95
C ASN A 963 -18.77 16.84 11.68
N PRO A 964 -19.92 16.98 10.99
CA PRO A 964 -20.25 16.17 9.82
C PRO A 964 -19.33 16.44 8.62
N ASN A 965 -18.67 17.61 8.58
CA ASN A 965 -17.74 17.95 7.50
C ASN A 965 -16.33 17.43 7.77
N LYS A 966 -15.99 17.21 9.05
CA LYS A 966 -14.70 16.71 9.51
C LYS A 966 -14.91 15.76 10.69
N PRO A 967 -15.37 14.52 10.46
CA PRO A 967 -15.75 13.61 11.54
C PRO A 967 -14.66 13.39 12.59
N LEU A 968 -13.38 13.43 12.19
CA LEU A 968 -12.22 13.29 13.09
C LEU A 968 -12.01 14.49 14.04
N GLU A 969 -12.57 15.67 13.74
CA GLU A 969 -12.58 16.82 14.64
C GLU A 969 -13.72 16.76 15.69
N SER A 970 -14.60 15.76 15.61
CA SER A 970 -15.63 15.52 16.63
C SER A 970 -14.98 15.25 17.98
N ALA A 971 -15.55 15.76 19.06
CA ALA A 971 -14.85 15.81 20.34
C ALA A 971 -15.78 15.78 21.55
N LEU A 972 -15.21 15.36 22.68
CA LEU A 972 -15.75 15.60 24.01
C LEU A 972 -15.14 16.90 24.55
N ILE A 973 -15.99 17.82 25.01
CA ILE A 973 -15.58 19.15 25.44
C ILE A 973 -15.25 19.13 26.93
N LEU A 974 -13.99 19.40 27.24
CA LEU A 974 -13.37 19.38 28.55
C LEU A 974 -13.01 20.80 29.00
N THR A 975 -12.44 20.96 30.19
CA THR A 975 -11.92 22.25 30.62
C THR A 975 -10.61 22.54 29.89
N LYS A 976 -10.56 23.65 29.16
CA LYS A 976 -9.33 24.14 28.54
C LYS A 976 -8.26 24.46 29.59
N GLU A 977 -7.08 23.89 29.42
CA GLU A 977 -5.90 24.16 30.22
C GLU A 977 -5.44 25.61 30.14
N LYS A 978 -4.60 26.02 31.10
CA LYS A 978 -3.89 27.33 31.04
C LYS A 978 -2.68 27.30 30.10
N THR A 979 -2.30 26.12 29.62
CA THR A 979 -1.18 25.90 28.70
C THR A 979 -1.69 25.77 27.28
N ASP A 980 -0.90 26.18 26.30
CA ASP A 980 -1.24 26.03 24.88
C ASP A 980 -0.99 24.60 24.32
N GLN A 981 -0.71 23.63 25.19
CA GLN A 981 -0.43 22.24 24.79
C GLN A 981 -1.68 21.46 24.36
N GLU A 982 -2.81 21.72 25.03
CA GLU A 982 -4.09 21.05 24.80
C GLU A 982 -5.18 22.14 24.68
N ASP A 983 -6.21 21.89 23.88
CA ASP A 983 -7.21 22.90 23.52
C ASP A 983 -8.53 22.78 24.30
N GLY A 984 -8.68 21.74 25.12
CA GLY A 984 -9.86 21.38 25.88
C GLY A 984 -10.86 20.53 25.10
N TYR A 985 -10.50 19.99 23.94
CA TYR A 985 -11.33 19.12 23.12
C TYR A 985 -10.64 17.78 22.94
N LEU A 986 -11.11 16.75 23.67
CA LEU A 986 -10.65 15.39 23.42
C LEU A 986 -11.30 14.89 22.12
N ARG A 987 -10.57 15.05 21.02
CA ARG A 987 -11.00 14.77 19.64
C ARG A 987 -10.93 13.30 19.31
N LEU A 988 -11.72 12.87 18.33
CA LEU A 988 -11.71 11.50 17.82
C LEU A 988 -10.31 11.06 17.39
N GLY A 989 -9.56 11.91 16.69
CA GLY A 989 -8.17 11.63 16.32
C GLY A 989 -7.28 11.25 17.51
N GLU A 990 -7.44 11.94 18.65
CA GLU A 990 -6.66 11.69 19.87
C GLU A 990 -7.17 10.46 20.64
N ILE A 991 -8.47 10.16 20.54
CA ILE A 991 -9.05 8.96 21.18
C ILE A 991 -8.42 7.68 20.58
N PHE A 992 -8.00 7.70 19.32
CA PHE A 992 -7.25 6.58 18.71
C PHE A 992 -5.86 6.37 19.34
N GLU A 993 -5.33 7.31 20.12
CA GLU A 993 -4.07 7.15 20.84
C GLU A 993 -4.25 6.53 22.24
N LEU A 994 -5.51 6.41 22.71
CA LEU A 994 -5.81 5.83 24.01
C LEU A 994 -5.66 4.30 24.00
N ASN A 995 -5.35 3.73 25.17
CA ASN A 995 -5.22 2.29 25.36
C ASN A 995 -5.82 1.84 26.69
N PHE A 996 -6.96 1.17 26.62
CA PHE A 996 -7.70 0.64 27.76
C PHE A 996 -7.42 -0.85 27.91
N LYS A 997 -6.88 -1.22 29.07
CA LYS A 997 -6.54 -2.62 29.37
C LYS A 997 -7.71 -3.42 29.94
N ASN A 998 -8.56 -2.74 30.73
CA ASN A 998 -9.57 -3.41 31.54
C ASN A 998 -11.00 -2.88 31.31
N CYS A 999 -11.17 -1.92 30.39
CA CYS A 999 -12.45 -1.26 30.19
C CYS A 999 -13.47 -2.21 29.59
N ARG A 1000 -14.65 -2.29 30.22
CA ARG A 1000 -15.79 -3.06 29.75
C ARG A 1000 -16.87 -2.18 29.12
N LEU A 1001 -16.99 -0.94 29.59
CA LEU A 1001 -18.00 0.01 29.14
C LEU A 1001 -17.45 1.44 29.12
N VAL A 1002 -17.64 2.12 28.00
CA VAL A 1002 -17.56 3.58 27.90
C VAL A 1002 -18.99 4.12 27.77
N MET A 1003 -19.39 5.01 28.66
CA MET A 1003 -20.66 5.72 28.64
C MET A 1003 -20.43 7.17 28.24
N LEU A 1004 -21.02 7.59 27.13
CA LEU A 1004 -20.96 8.96 26.62
C LEU A 1004 -22.28 9.68 26.92
N SER A 1005 -22.38 10.23 28.13
CA SER A 1005 -23.44 11.17 28.54
C SER A 1005 -23.13 12.56 27.97
N ALA A 1006 -23.12 12.62 26.64
CA ALA A 1006 -22.72 13.79 25.86
C ALA A 1006 -23.45 13.78 24.51
N CYS A 1007 -23.82 14.97 24.03
CA CYS A 1007 -24.61 15.17 22.82
C CYS A 1007 -23.92 14.65 21.55
N GLU A 1008 -24.71 14.05 20.64
CA GLU A 1008 -24.29 13.69 19.26
C GLU A 1008 -23.08 12.74 19.19
N THR A 1009 -22.80 12.01 20.28
CA THR A 1009 -21.63 11.14 20.39
C THR A 1009 -21.75 9.82 19.65
N GLY A 1010 -22.94 9.42 19.23
CA GLY A 1010 -23.21 8.22 18.44
C GLY A 1010 -23.29 8.48 16.94
N LEU A 1011 -23.11 9.72 16.49
CA LEU A 1011 -23.09 10.04 15.07
C LEU A 1011 -21.80 9.53 14.41
N ILE A 1012 -21.94 9.11 13.16
CA ILE A 1012 -20.84 8.66 12.30
C ILE A 1012 -20.74 9.53 11.04
N ASP A 1013 -19.66 9.40 10.28
CA ASP A 1013 -19.48 10.10 9.00
C ASP A 1013 -20.65 9.87 8.03
N LEU A 1014 -21.52 10.89 7.95
CA LEU A 1014 -22.72 10.88 7.11
C LEU A 1014 -22.42 11.04 5.62
N ASN A 1015 -21.20 11.45 5.27
CA ASN A 1015 -20.81 11.70 3.89
C ASN A 1015 -20.08 10.52 3.25
N SER A 1016 -19.79 9.46 4.03
CA SER A 1016 -19.16 8.25 3.53
C SER A 1016 -20.14 7.38 2.77
N ILE A 1017 -19.76 6.92 1.57
CA ILE A 1017 -20.53 5.93 0.80
C ILE A 1017 -20.02 4.49 1.01
N SER A 1018 -18.90 4.31 1.72
CA SER A 1018 -18.26 3.00 1.98
C SER A 1018 -18.60 2.40 3.36
N ASP A 1019 -19.59 2.98 4.06
CA ASP A 1019 -20.00 2.56 5.41
C ASP A 1019 -18.82 2.36 6.38
N GLU A 1020 -17.83 3.26 6.31
CA GLU A 1020 -16.74 3.31 7.29
C GLU A 1020 -17.29 3.85 8.61
N TYR A 1021 -17.15 3.06 9.68
CA TYR A 1021 -17.69 3.40 10.99
C TYR A 1021 -16.76 4.41 11.70
N ILE A 1022 -16.83 5.67 11.28
CA ILE A 1022 -16.00 6.77 11.78
C ILE A 1022 -16.84 7.68 12.68
N GLY A 1023 -16.62 7.61 13.99
CA GLY A 1023 -17.27 8.45 15.00
C GLY A 1023 -16.65 8.23 16.38
N LEU A 1024 -17.06 9.00 17.41
CA LEU A 1024 -16.55 8.81 18.77
C LEU A 1024 -16.63 7.35 19.29
N PRO A 1025 -17.68 6.56 18.99
CA PRO A 1025 -17.75 5.18 19.47
C PRO A 1025 -16.66 4.30 18.83
N SER A 1026 -16.28 4.54 17.57
CA SER A 1026 -15.24 3.76 16.91
C SER A 1026 -13.88 3.95 17.56
N GLY A 1027 -13.54 5.19 17.97
CA GLY A 1027 -12.32 5.49 18.71
C GLY A 1027 -12.25 4.73 20.04
N PHE A 1028 -13.34 4.68 20.80
CA PHE A 1028 -13.36 3.95 22.09
C PHE A 1028 -13.40 2.42 21.94
N LEU A 1029 -14.05 1.92 20.89
CA LEU A 1029 -13.95 0.51 20.51
C LEU A 1029 -12.50 0.17 20.13
N PHE A 1030 -11.81 1.05 19.39
CA PHE A 1030 -10.38 0.89 19.10
C PHE A 1030 -9.52 0.96 20.37
N ALA A 1031 -9.78 1.91 21.26
CA ALA A 1031 -9.01 2.10 22.49
C ALA A 1031 -9.06 0.89 23.42
N GLY A 1032 -10.10 0.05 23.36
CA GLY A 1032 -10.14 -1.23 24.07
C GLY A 1032 -11.49 -1.61 24.67
N SER A 1033 -12.46 -0.70 24.70
CA SER A 1033 -13.79 -1.02 25.24
C SER A 1033 -14.55 -1.99 24.33
N PRO A 1034 -15.11 -3.11 24.83
CA PRO A 1034 -15.98 -3.99 24.05
C PRO A 1034 -17.33 -3.35 23.72
N SER A 1035 -17.77 -2.39 24.55
CA SER A 1035 -19.10 -1.79 24.48
C SER A 1035 -19.03 -0.27 24.71
N VAL A 1036 -19.78 0.49 23.91
CA VAL A 1036 -19.92 1.94 24.03
C VAL A 1036 -21.40 2.31 24.02
N VAL A 1037 -21.84 3.09 25.01
CA VAL A 1037 -23.17 3.69 25.01
C VAL A 1037 -23.04 5.16 24.63
N SER A 1038 -23.74 5.57 23.58
CA SER A 1038 -23.59 6.91 22.97
C SER A 1038 -24.93 7.50 22.56
N SER A 1039 -24.99 8.81 22.37
CA SER A 1039 -26.23 9.53 22.01
C SER A 1039 -26.31 9.96 20.53
N LEU A 1040 -27.45 9.71 19.89
CA LEU A 1040 -27.70 9.99 18.47
C LEU A 1040 -28.05 11.46 18.17
N TRP A 1041 -28.32 12.28 19.19
CA TRP A 1041 -28.68 13.69 19.03
C TRP A 1041 -28.34 14.52 20.27
N LYS A 1042 -28.63 15.82 20.22
CA LYS A 1042 -28.57 16.73 21.37
C LYS A 1042 -29.63 16.36 22.41
N VAL A 1043 -29.23 15.56 23.40
CA VAL A 1043 -30.10 15.03 24.46
C VAL A 1043 -30.42 16.09 25.52
N ASN A 1044 -31.56 15.92 26.20
CA ASN A 1044 -31.96 16.80 27.30
C ASN A 1044 -31.28 16.40 28.61
N ASP A 1045 -30.59 17.35 29.24
CA ASP A 1045 -29.78 17.16 30.46
C ASP A 1045 -30.52 16.43 31.59
N LEU A 1046 -31.74 16.88 31.94
CA LEU A 1046 -32.53 16.28 33.03
C LEU A 1046 -32.97 14.84 32.71
N SER A 1047 -33.51 14.60 31.52
CA SER A 1047 -33.96 13.25 31.16
C SER A 1047 -32.78 12.27 31.05
N THR A 1048 -31.62 12.75 30.58
CA THR A 1048 -30.38 11.96 30.51
C THR A 1048 -29.93 11.55 31.91
N ALA A 1049 -29.89 12.47 32.89
CA ALA A 1049 -29.53 12.15 34.26
C ALA A 1049 -30.39 11.02 34.84
N PHE A 1050 -31.71 11.11 34.67
CA PHE A 1050 -32.63 10.08 35.15
C PHE A 1050 -32.45 8.75 34.41
N LEU A 1051 -32.30 8.79 33.08
CA LEU A 1051 -32.06 7.61 32.26
C LEU A 1051 -30.79 6.87 32.70
N LEU A 1052 -29.68 7.59 32.87
CA LEU A 1052 -28.39 6.98 33.15
C LEU A 1052 -28.27 6.52 34.59
N ILE A 1053 -28.83 7.25 35.56
CA ILE A 1053 -28.97 6.74 36.93
C ILE A 1053 -29.73 5.40 36.91
N LYS A 1054 -30.85 5.33 36.19
CA LYS A 1054 -31.64 4.09 36.10
C LYS A 1054 -30.90 2.97 35.38
N PHE A 1055 -30.16 3.30 34.34
CA PHE A 1055 -29.30 2.36 33.62
C PHE A 1055 -28.29 1.71 34.57
N TYR A 1056 -27.52 2.50 35.32
CA TYR A 1056 -26.53 1.95 36.26
C TYR A 1056 -27.15 1.20 37.43
N GLU A 1057 -28.33 1.59 37.92
CA GLU A 1057 -29.08 0.84 38.94
C GLU A 1057 -29.49 -0.55 38.47
N THR A 1058 -29.77 -0.69 37.17
CA THR A 1058 -30.24 -1.94 36.57
C THR A 1058 -29.12 -2.73 35.89
N LEU A 1059 -27.90 -2.21 35.89
CA LEU A 1059 -26.73 -2.84 35.28
C LEU A 1059 -26.08 -3.84 36.26
N PRO A 1060 -25.99 -5.14 35.91
CA PRO A 1060 -25.33 -6.13 36.74
C PRO A 1060 -23.85 -5.82 36.93
N LYS A 1061 -23.27 -6.25 38.06
CA LYS A 1061 -21.84 -6.10 38.33
C LYS A 1061 -20.94 -6.93 37.42
N ASN A 1062 -21.42 -8.09 36.97
CA ASN A 1062 -20.77 -8.92 35.97
C ASN A 1062 -21.73 -9.12 34.78
N PRO A 1063 -21.80 -8.14 33.86
CA PRO A 1063 -22.72 -8.21 32.73
C PRO A 1063 -22.40 -9.38 31.80
N GLN A 1064 -23.37 -10.28 31.65
CA GLN A 1064 -23.37 -11.34 30.64
C GLN A 1064 -23.64 -10.77 29.24
N LYS A 1065 -23.57 -11.63 28.20
CA LYS A 1065 -23.78 -11.27 26.79
C LYS A 1065 -25.07 -10.45 26.62
N GLY A 1066 -24.94 -9.23 26.07
CA GLY A 1066 -26.05 -8.33 25.76
C GLY A 1066 -26.71 -7.63 26.96
N GLU A 1067 -26.26 -7.85 28.21
CA GLU A 1067 -26.93 -7.26 29.38
C GLU A 1067 -26.80 -5.73 29.46
N ILE A 1068 -25.73 -5.15 28.89
CA ILE A 1068 -25.60 -3.69 28.75
C ILE A 1068 -26.77 -3.12 27.94
N ALA A 1069 -27.08 -3.73 26.79
CA ALA A 1069 -28.20 -3.31 25.95
C ALA A 1069 -29.57 -3.52 26.65
N VAL A 1070 -29.72 -4.63 27.38
CA VAL A 1070 -30.94 -4.92 28.16
C VAL A 1070 -31.14 -3.90 29.28
N SER A 1071 -30.10 -3.54 30.03
CA SER A 1071 -30.17 -2.50 31.07
C SER A 1071 -30.52 -1.13 30.47
N LEU A 1072 -29.98 -0.79 29.29
CA LEU A 1072 -30.33 0.43 28.58
C LEU A 1072 -31.81 0.43 28.17
N LYS A 1073 -32.28 -0.63 27.51
CA LYS A 1073 -33.69 -0.83 27.16
C LYS A 1073 -34.61 -0.68 28.38
N ASN A 1074 -34.25 -1.29 29.50
CA ASN A 1074 -35.05 -1.23 30.73
C ASN A 1074 -35.14 0.21 31.27
N ALA A 1075 -34.02 0.94 31.26
CA ALA A 1075 -34.00 2.35 31.65
C ALA A 1075 -34.83 3.22 30.70
N GLN A 1076 -34.73 2.99 29.38
CA GLN A 1076 -35.50 3.71 28.36
C GLN A 1076 -37.01 3.47 28.52
N LYS A 1077 -37.41 2.22 28.70
CA LYS A 1077 -38.82 1.84 28.94
C LYS A 1077 -39.35 2.42 30.24
N TRP A 1078 -38.54 2.40 31.30
CA TRP A 1078 -38.87 3.03 32.57
C TRP A 1078 -39.11 4.53 32.38
N LEU A 1079 -38.20 5.24 31.70
CA LEU A 1079 -38.34 6.69 31.50
C LEU A 1079 -39.54 7.03 30.61
N GLN A 1080 -39.76 6.27 29.54
CA GLN A 1080 -40.91 6.41 28.64
C GLN A 1080 -42.25 6.26 29.38
N THR A 1081 -42.32 5.37 30.37
CA THR A 1081 -43.54 5.02 31.12
C THR A 1081 -43.62 5.67 32.51
N LEU A 1082 -42.62 6.49 32.88
CA LEU A 1082 -42.56 7.19 34.16
C LEU A 1082 -43.74 8.15 34.28
N THR A 1083 -44.58 7.96 35.30
CA THR A 1083 -45.67 8.89 35.60
C THR A 1083 -45.15 10.12 36.34
N LEU A 1084 -45.93 11.20 36.36
CA LEU A 1084 -45.57 12.36 37.18
C LEU A 1084 -45.36 11.99 38.66
N ASP A 1085 -46.24 11.18 39.24
CA ASP A 1085 -46.13 10.80 40.66
C ASP A 1085 -44.83 10.02 40.94
N GLN A 1086 -44.43 9.12 40.05
CA GLN A 1086 -43.17 8.40 40.15
C GLN A 1086 -41.97 9.34 39.97
N PHE A 1087 -42.08 10.33 39.07
CA PHE A 1087 -41.05 11.35 38.90
C PHE A 1087 -40.84 12.17 40.17
N GLU A 1088 -41.91 12.59 40.86
CA GLU A 1088 -41.79 13.29 42.15
C GLU A 1088 -41.19 12.38 43.23
N GLN A 1089 -41.52 11.08 43.25
CA GLN A 1089 -40.90 10.13 44.18
C GLN A 1089 -39.39 9.99 43.97
N GLU A 1090 -38.91 9.98 42.72
CA GLU A 1090 -37.47 9.96 42.44
C GLU A 1090 -36.80 11.29 42.83
N LEU A 1091 -37.47 12.44 42.63
CA LEU A 1091 -36.97 13.73 43.13
C LEU A 1091 -36.83 13.72 44.66
N GLU A 1092 -37.83 13.20 45.39
CA GLU A 1092 -37.76 13.04 46.84
C GLU A 1092 -36.61 12.10 47.26
N ARG A 1093 -36.42 11.00 46.54
CA ARG A 1093 -35.32 10.06 46.77
C ARG A 1093 -33.94 10.71 46.62
N PHE A 1094 -33.80 11.63 45.66
CA PHE A 1094 -32.56 12.35 45.40
C PHE A 1094 -32.43 13.69 46.15
N GLN A 1095 -33.35 14.00 47.07
CA GLN A 1095 -33.46 15.31 47.71
C GLN A 1095 -32.14 15.78 48.36
N LEU A 1096 -31.40 14.89 49.02
CA LEU A 1096 -30.13 15.24 49.67
C LEU A 1096 -29.06 15.68 48.66
N GLN A 1097 -28.92 14.96 47.55
CA GLN A 1097 -27.99 15.29 46.47
C GLN A 1097 -28.44 16.56 45.75
N LEU A 1098 -29.75 16.68 45.48
CA LEU A 1098 -30.36 17.86 44.87
C LEU A 1098 -30.12 19.12 45.72
N ASP A 1099 -30.33 19.06 47.04
CA ASP A 1099 -30.08 20.19 47.94
C ASP A 1099 -28.61 20.61 47.92
N LYS A 1100 -27.68 19.63 47.96
CA LYS A 1100 -26.24 19.88 47.84
C LYS A 1100 -25.91 20.62 46.54
N ILE A 1101 -26.42 20.15 45.40
CA ILE A 1101 -26.17 20.72 44.08
C ILE A 1101 -26.81 22.11 43.97
N ILE A 1102 -28.07 22.26 44.36
CA ILE A 1102 -28.80 23.54 44.33
C ILE A 1102 -28.09 24.60 45.17
N ASN A 1103 -27.51 24.22 46.31
CA ASN A 1103 -26.73 25.14 47.14
C ASN A 1103 -25.38 25.53 46.51
N GLN A 1104 -24.82 24.69 45.63
CA GLN A 1104 -23.60 24.96 44.88
C GLN A 1104 -23.87 25.72 43.57
N LEU A 1105 -25.10 25.69 43.05
CA LEU A 1105 -25.50 26.47 41.88
C LEU A 1105 -25.48 27.98 42.20
N GLY A 1106 -24.71 28.74 41.43
CA GLY A 1106 -24.70 30.20 41.51
C GLY A 1106 -26.07 30.83 41.21
N GLY A 1107 -26.29 32.08 41.65
CA GLY A 1107 -27.60 32.75 41.65
C GLY A 1107 -28.35 32.80 40.30
N GLY A 1108 -27.64 32.74 39.16
CA GLY A 1108 -28.24 32.72 37.83
C GLY A 1108 -28.74 31.34 37.35
N LYS A 1109 -28.21 30.22 37.87
CA LYS A 1109 -28.57 28.87 37.42
C LYS A 1109 -29.77 28.28 38.16
N ARG A 1110 -29.94 28.64 39.43
CA ARG A 1110 -31.04 28.15 40.28
C ARG A 1110 -32.44 28.41 39.71
N PRO A 1111 -32.75 29.59 39.13
CA PRO A 1111 -34.04 29.81 38.47
C PRO A 1111 -34.26 28.90 37.25
N ILE A 1112 -33.21 28.69 36.44
CA ILE A 1112 -33.28 27.85 35.22
C ILE A 1112 -33.52 26.39 35.61
N PHE A 1113 -32.83 25.92 36.66
CA PHE A 1113 -33.04 24.60 37.24
C PHE A 1113 -34.50 24.39 37.67
N ASN A 1114 -35.04 25.33 38.44
CA ASN A 1114 -36.42 25.26 38.92
C ASN A 1114 -37.45 25.35 37.78
N GLU A 1115 -37.20 26.19 36.77
CA GLU A 1115 -38.09 26.29 35.61
C GLU A 1115 -38.07 25.01 34.77
N SER A 1116 -36.90 24.34 34.66
CA SER A 1116 -36.79 23.04 33.97
C SER A 1116 -37.70 21.99 34.62
N LEU A 1117 -37.64 21.86 35.96
CA LEU A 1117 -38.53 20.96 36.69
C LEU A 1117 -40.02 21.34 36.54
N LYS A 1118 -40.33 22.64 36.55
CA LYS A 1118 -41.70 23.13 36.35
C LYS A 1118 -42.25 22.80 34.96
N GLN A 1119 -41.43 22.89 33.91
CA GLN A 1119 -41.83 22.52 32.55
C GLN A 1119 -42.11 21.02 32.44
N ILE A 1120 -41.33 20.16 33.10
CA ILE A 1120 -41.61 18.71 33.15
C ILE A 1120 -42.94 18.43 33.85
N ARG A 1121 -43.21 19.10 34.98
CA ARG A 1121 -44.47 18.93 35.74
C ARG A 1121 -45.73 19.27 34.93
N GLN A 1122 -45.61 20.10 33.89
CA GLN A 1122 -46.73 20.43 33.00
C GLN A 1122 -47.08 19.31 32.01
N ARG A 1123 -46.18 18.34 31.81
CA ARG A 1123 -46.36 17.24 30.85
C ARG A 1123 -47.04 16.06 31.56
N GLN A 1124 -48.32 15.88 31.30
CA GLN A 1124 -49.15 14.85 31.94
C GLN A 1124 -49.67 13.82 30.93
N PRO A 1125 -49.89 12.55 31.34
CA PRO A 1125 -49.49 11.94 32.61
C PRO A 1125 -48.05 11.38 32.61
N TYR A 1126 -47.41 11.31 31.43
CA TYR A 1126 -46.07 10.75 31.21
C TYR A 1126 -45.13 11.86 30.71
N PRO A 1127 -44.29 12.45 31.59
CA PRO A 1127 -43.54 13.66 31.24
C PRO A 1127 -42.49 13.47 30.13
N PHE A 1128 -42.05 12.24 29.93
CA PHE A 1128 -40.99 11.86 28.98
C PHE A 1128 -41.49 10.93 27.86
N LYS A 1129 -42.81 10.91 27.57
CA LYS A 1129 -43.39 10.01 26.55
C LYS A 1129 -42.79 10.17 25.16
N ASN A 1130 -42.44 11.40 24.76
CA ASN A 1130 -41.85 11.68 23.44
C ASN A 1130 -40.49 10.96 23.31
N PRO A 1131 -40.23 10.24 22.20
CA PRO A 1131 -38.98 9.50 21.98
C PRO A 1131 -37.70 10.34 22.14
N TYR A 1132 -37.77 11.65 21.94
CA TYR A 1132 -36.65 12.58 22.14
C TYR A 1132 -35.94 12.40 23.51
N TYR A 1133 -36.69 12.07 24.56
CA TYR A 1133 -36.17 11.99 25.93
C TYR A 1133 -35.50 10.65 26.29
N TRP A 1134 -35.72 9.58 25.53
CA TRP A 1134 -35.27 8.24 25.90
C TRP A 1134 -34.66 7.44 24.74
N ALA A 1135 -35.10 7.63 23.50
CA ALA A 1135 -34.66 6.83 22.34
C ALA A 1135 -33.28 7.23 21.80
N GLY A 1136 -32.71 8.33 22.31
CA GLY A 1136 -31.46 8.89 21.78
C GLY A 1136 -30.21 8.08 22.09
N PHE A 1137 -30.25 7.15 23.06
CA PHE A 1137 -29.08 6.36 23.43
C PHE A 1137 -29.10 4.97 22.78
N ILE A 1138 -27.94 4.55 22.28
CA ILE A 1138 -27.71 3.20 21.74
C ILE A 1138 -26.50 2.56 22.41
N ALA A 1139 -26.53 1.23 22.54
CA ALA A 1139 -25.40 0.43 23.00
C ALA A 1139 -24.76 -0.29 21.80
N THR A 1140 -23.57 0.14 21.41
CA THR A 1140 -22.79 -0.40 20.29
C THR A 1140 -21.67 -1.30 20.81
N GLY A 1141 -21.54 -2.50 20.24
CA GLY A 1141 -20.52 -3.47 20.64
C GLY A 1141 -21.11 -4.66 21.38
N PHE A 1142 -20.27 -5.38 22.14
CA PHE A 1142 -20.58 -6.69 22.74
C PHE A 1142 -21.26 -6.66 24.12
#